data_AF-A0A0L8AIH5-F1
#
_entry.id   AF-A0A0L8AIH5-F1
#
_cell.length_a   1.000
_cell.length_b   1.000
_cell.length_c   1.000
_cell.angle_alpha   90.00
_cell.angle_beta   90.00
_cell.angle_gamma   90.00
#
_symmetry.space_group_name_H-M   'P 1'
#
loop_
_entity.id
_entity.type
_entity.pdbx_description
1 polymer ?
#
loop_
_entity_poly.entity_id
_entity_poly.type
_entity_poly.pdbx_seq_one_letter_code
_entity_poly.pdbx_strand_id
1 'polypeptide(L)'
;MLNQRQRALNIVQTRTTERVFAPADKISDFFADDVFTLEKMRSTLTPETFKKVEAVIKKGKKIDLETASEVASAVKTWALSKGTTHYTHWFQPLTGSTAEKHDSFFDAQKGIEVLKGSALIQQEPDASSFPNGGIRSTFEARGYTAWDPTSPIFIWGRTLCIPTIFVSYTGEALDHKVPLLKAVEAVDRAATKVCQLFDRNVTNVSVSLGVEQEYFVIDKALFNARPDLVMSGRTIFGHHPARGQQLDDHYFGAIPSRVYNFMKDFEIESLKLGIPVMTRHNEVAPAQFEVAPLYEDINIATDHNSLMMDVMDRVAERHDLKVIFHEKPFAGLNGSGKHNNWSLITGTGVNVFQPSSSARENLQFLTFLVTTIKAIHEHPGMLRASIASAGNDHRLGANEAPPAIMSVFIGSELTSVLQELENNGNVKVDKGDNMYMKLGIDKIPQIILDNTDRNRTSPFAFTGNKFEFRAVGSDQNVAEPMTVLNLIVANQLKEFYNEVSKLIGKGEDKKIAIVNILRKYIKESKSVLFEGDGYSEEWAEEAKKRGLPNVKDTARALDAYVAEDSIKMFEEFKVMNAVELEARNEIQLENYILKLQIEARLMGEIAMNMILPAAVDYQSRLMDNASKLASLGLDNSHIMAVITKVNGYIQTIQTKVNAMNDERGEVNHIEESRDRAIAYCDRIKGKYFDEIRNAVDKLELLVDDEDWPLLKYREMLFLR
;
A
#
# COMPACT_ATOMS: atom_id res chain seq x y z
N MET A 1 -40.13 16.39 6.48
CA MET A 1 -38.96 15.94 7.27
C MET A 1 -37.75 16.07 6.37
N LEU A 2 -36.65 16.69 6.83
CA LEU A 2 -35.41 16.77 6.05
C LEU A 2 -34.90 15.36 5.73
N ASN A 3 -34.53 15.11 4.48
CA ASN A 3 -33.88 13.87 4.07
C ASN A 3 -32.44 13.79 4.66
N GLN A 4 -31.84 12.60 4.66
CA GLN A 4 -30.53 12.38 5.30
C GLN A 4 -29.43 13.30 4.73
N ARG A 5 -29.46 13.54 3.41
CA ARG A 5 -28.57 14.48 2.70
C ARG A 5 -28.66 15.90 3.27
N GLN A 6 -29.86 16.47 3.35
CA GLN A 6 -30.08 17.82 3.86
C GLN A 6 -29.66 17.97 5.33
N ARG A 7 -29.88 16.93 6.15
CA ARG A 7 -29.40 16.92 7.55
C ARG A 7 -27.88 16.98 7.62
N ALA A 8 -27.19 16.21 6.79
CA ALA A 8 -25.73 16.22 6.74
C ALA A 8 -25.19 17.59 6.30
N LEU A 9 -25.78 18.20 5.26
CA LEU A 9 -25.40 19.54 4.80
C LEU A 9 -25.56 20.60 5.89
N ASN A 10 -26.67 20.55 6.65
CA ASN A 10 -26.89 21.47 7.77
C ASN A 10 -25.86 21.26 8.88
N ILE A 11 -25.46 20.03 9.18
CA ILE A 11 -24.42 19.74 10.19
C ILE A 11 -23.09 20.35 9.76
N VAL A 12 -22.68 20.21 8.50
CA VAL A 12 -21.42 20.77 7.99
C VAL A 12 -21.35 22.28 8.18
N GLN A 13 -22.45 22.99 7.94
CA GLN A 13 -22.52 24.45 8.13
C GLN A 13 -22.33 24.89 9.59
N THR A 14 -22.47 23.98 10.57
CA THR A 14 -22.28 24.27 12.00
C THR A 14 -20.90 23.92 12.52
N ARG A 15 -20.02 23.36 11.67
CA ARG A 15 -18.68 22.93 12.08
C ARG A 15 -17.84 24.13 12.49
N THR A 16 -17.05 23.94 13.54
CA THR A 16 -16.10 24.93 14.01
C THR A 16 -14.67 24.51 13.69
N THR A 17 -13.75 25.47 13.72
CA THR A 17 -12.32 25.23 13.46
C THR A 17 -11.55 25.41 14.76
N GLU A 18 -11.51 24.38 15.61
CA GLU A 18 -10.73 24.40 16.84
C GLU A 18 -9.24 24.37 16.54
N ARG A 19 -8.45 25.18 17.27
CA ARG A 19 -7.00 25.25 17.08
C ARG A 19 -6.33 24.12 17.83
N VAL A 20 -5.36 23.49 17.17
CA VAL A 20 -4.49 22.47 17.76
C VAL A 20 -3.18 23.12 18.21
N PHE A 21 -2.75 22.83 19.43
CA PHE A 21 -1.50 23.32 20.00
C PHE A 21 -0.53 22.16 20.20
N ALA A 22 0.74 22.39 19.84
CA ALA A 22 1.80 21.43 20.09
C ALA A 22 2.10 21.36 21.60
N PRO A 23 2.52 20.21 22.14
CA PRO A 23 2.84 20.06 23.55
C PRO A 23 4.08 20.87 23.98
N ALA A 24 4.98 21.17 23.03
CA ALA A 24 6.13 22.04 23.22
C ALA A 24 6.49 22.76 21.90
N ASP A 25 7.30 23.82 22.00
CA ASP A 25 7.74 24.60 20.82
C ASP A 25 8.75 23.82 19.94
N LYS A 26 9.52 22.91 20.54
CA LYS A 26 10.51 22.08 19.83
C LYS A 26 10.02 20.64 19.71
N ILE A 27 10.05 20.11 18.49
CA ILE A 27 9.71 18.71 18.22
C ILE A 27 10.59 17.75 19.02
N SER A 28 11.88 18.07 19.21
CA SER A 28 12.80 17.26 20.02
C SER A 28 12.35 17.01 21.45
N ASP A 29 11.49 17.88 22.01
CA ASP A 29 11.07 17.80 23.41
C ASP A 29 9.93 16.79 23.61
N PHE A 30 9.24 16.38 22.53
CA PHE A 30 8.13 15.42 22.59
C PHE A 30 8.24 14.28 21.56
N PHE A 31 9.26 14.29 20.68
CA PHE A 31 9.50 13.21 19.73
C PHE A 31 9.80 11.89 20.47
N ALA A 32 9.15 10.80 20.04
CA ALA A 32 9.25 9.47 20.65
C ALA A 32 8.95 9.44 22.17
N ASP A 33 8.18 10.42 22.69
CA ASP A 33 7.83 10.49 24.11
C ASP A 33 6.98 9.28 24.55
N ASP A 34 6.16 8.74 23.64
CA ASP A 34 5.31 7.57 23.87
C ASP A 34 5.92 6.26 23.32
N VAL A 35 7.24 6.25 23.09
CA VAL A 35 8.00 5.07 22.67
C VAL A 35 9.00 4.67 23.74
N PHE A 36 9.16 3.37 24.02
CA PHE A 36 10.18 2.86 24.92
C PHE A 36 11.52 2.69 24.20
N THR A 37 12.20 3.81 23.98
CA THR A 37 13.43 3.91 23.18
C THR A 37 14.63 3.18 23.82
N LEU A 38 15.70 2.97 23.03
CA LEU A 38 16.98 2.44 23.54
C LEU A 38 17.59 3.30 24.65
N GLU A 39 17.37 4.62 24.63
CA GLU A 39 17.81 5.52 25.70
C GLU A 39 17.03 5.28 26.99
N LYS A 40 15.70 5.16 26.90
CA LYS A 40 14.84 4.79 28.03
C LYS A 40 15.26 3.42 28.59
N MET A 41 15.45 2.42 27.73
CA MET A 41 15.98 1.10 28.12
C MET A 41 17.32 1.21 28.85
N ARG A 42 18.27 2.01 28.34
CA ARG A 42 19.59 2.21 28.97
C ARG A 42 19.48 2.85 30.36
N SER A 43 18.53 3.76 30.55
CA SER A 43 18.32 4.45 31.84
C SER A 43 17.59 3.59 32.87
N THR A 44 16.78 2.61 32.44
CA THR A 44 15.94 1.80 33.33
C THR A 44 16.48 0.40 33.61
N LEU A 45 17.24 -0.19 32.67
CA LEU A 45 17.75 -1.55 32.78
C LEU A 45 19.16 -1.57 33.38
N THR A 46 19.55 -2.70 33.97
CA THR A 46 20.94 -2.90 34.38
C THR A 46 21.87 -2.88 33.16
N PRO A 47 23.16 -2.49 33.29
CA PRO A 47 24.09 -2.48 32.17
C PRO A 47 24.28 -3.84 31.50
N GLU A 48 24.12 -4.94 32.23
CA GLU A 48 24.20 -6.30 31.69
C GLU A 48 22.96 -6.62 30.84
N THR A 49 21.77 -6.39 31.37
CA THR A 49 20.49 -6.62 30.69
C THR A 49 20.36 -5.76 29.45
N PHE A 50 20.73 -4.49 29.52
CA PHE A 50 20.75 -3.60 28.35
C PHE A 50 21.65 -4.15 27.23
N LYS A 51 22.86 -4.63 27.55
CA LYS A 51 23.75 -5.25 26.56
C LYS A 51 23.17 -6.52 25.94
N LYS A 52 22.44 -7.32 26.72
CA LYS A 52 21.73 -8.51 26.21
C LYS A 52 20.64 -8.11 25.23
N VAL A 53 19.79 -7.14 25.58
CA VAL A 53 18.73 -6.62 24.70
C VAL A 53 19.31 -6.00 23.43
N GLU A 54 20.35 -5.15 23.56
CA GLU A 54 21.03 -4.56 22.40
C GLU A 54 21.62 -5.64 21.46
N ALA A 55 22.18 -6.71 22.02
CA ALA A 55 22.69 -7.83 21.23
C ALA A 55 21.56 -8.63 20.57
N VAL A 56 20.39 -8.76 21.20
CA VAL A 56 19.20 -9.38 20.61
C VAL A 56 18.73 -8.56 19.41
N ILE A 57 18.59 -7.25 19.55
CA ILE A 57 18.16 -6.33 18.48
C ILE A 57 19.15 -6.35 17.31
N LYS A 58 20.46 -6.26 17.59
CA LYS A 58 21.49 -6.16 16.54
C LYS A 58 21.89 -7.49 15.90
N LYS A 59 21.71 -8.62 16.60
CA LYS A 59 22.24 -9.93 16.17
C LYS A 59 21.17 -11.03 16.09
N GLY A 60 19.90 -10.72 16.30
CA GLY A 60 18.80 -11.68 16.20
C GLY A 60 18.88 -12.84 17.19
N LYS A 61 19.46 -12.63 18.38
CA LYS A 61 19.54 -13.67 19.41
C LYS A 61 18.18 -13.89 20.09
N LYS A 62 17.93 -15.10 20.60
CA LYS A 62 16.75 -15.34 21.47
C LYS A 62 16.91 -14.58 22.79
N ILE A 63 15.81 -13.95 23.23
CA ILE A 63 15.73 -13.37 24.56
C ILE A 63 15.40 -14.46 25.58
N ASP A 64 16.16 -14.52 26.67
CA ASP A 64 15.88 -15.42 27.78
C ASP A 64 14.82 -14.82 28.71
N LEU A 65 14.16 -15.70 29.50
CA LEU A 65 13.03 -15.30 30.36
C LEU A 65 13.45 -14.33 31.47
N GLU A 66 14.70 -14.40 31.95
CA GLU A 66 15.23 -13.51 32.99
C GLU A 66 15.36 -12.08 32.43
N THR A 67 16.05 -11.93 31.29
CA THR A 67 16.16 -10.67 30.54
C THR A 67 14.77 -10.10 30.22
N ALA A 68 13.85 -10.93 29.73
CA ALA A 68 12.48 -10.48 29.41
C ALA A 68 11.67 -10.04 30.65
N SER A 69 11.88 -10.67 31.81
CA SER A 69 11.20 -10.30 33.04
C SER A 69 11.67 -8.94 33.57
N GLU A 70 12.97 -8.66 33.45
CA GLU A 70 13.51 -7.33 33.75
C GLU A 70 12.95 -6.26 32.81
N VAL A 71 12.93 -6.54 31.50
CA VAL A 71 12.34 -5.62 30.50
C VAL A 71 10.87 -5.38 30.78
N ALA A 72 10.08 -6.43 31.04
CA ALA A 72 8.66 -6.32 31.37
C ALA A 72 8.42 -5.44 32.60
N SER A 73 9.25 -5.56 33.64
CA SER A 73 9.16 -4.72 34.83
C SER A 73 9.45 -3.24 34.53
N ALA A 74 10.51 -2.97 33.76
CA ALA A 74 10.88 -1.62 33.36
C ALA A 74 9.82 -0.96 32.47
N VAL A 75 9.37 -1.67 31.44
CA VAL A 75 8.34 -1.21 30.50
C VAL A 75 7.02 -0.95 31.22
N LYS A 76 6.58 -1.85 32.11
CA LYS A 76 5.36 -1.65 32.92
C LYS A 76 5.46 -0.40 33.77
N THR A 77 6.59 -0.19 34.44
CA THR A 77 6.79 0.99 35.31
C THR A 77 6.72 2.29 34.49
N TRP A 78 7.37 2.31 33.33
CA TRP A 78 7.27 3.42 32.38
C TRP A 78 5.84 3.63 31.89
N ALA A 79 5.14 2.57 31.50
CA ALA A 79 3.75 2.64 31.03
C ALA A 79 2.78 3.16 32.09
N LEU A 80 2.89 2.68 33.34
CA LEU A 80 2.07 3.16 34.45
C LEU A 80 2.32 4.64 34.74
N SER A 81 3.56 5.13 34.58
CA SER A 81 3.87 6.57 34.75
C SER A 81 3.17 7.47 33.72
N LYS A 82 2.74 6.90 32.59
CA LYS A 82 1.97 7.56 31.52
C LYS A 82 0.45 7.34 31.65
N GLY A 83 0.00 6.66 32.71
CA GLY A 83 -1.43 6.37 32.95
C GLY A 83 -1.98 5.21 32.12
N THR A 84 -1.11 4.38 31.54
CA THR A 84 -1.49 3.17 30.82
C THR A 84 -2.06 2.13 31.79
N THR A 85 -3.14 1.46 31.39
CA THR A 85 -3.84 0.47 32.25
C THR A 85 -3.87 -0.94 31.66
N HIS A 86 -3.63 -1.04 30.35
CA HIS A 86 -3.67 -2.28 29.59
C HIS A 86 -2.40 -2.45 28.77
N TYR A 87 -2.13 -3.68 28.35
CA TYR A 87 -1.15 -3.99 27.32
C TYR A 87 -1.78 -4.84 26.23
N THR A 88 -1.17 -4.84 25.05
CA THR A 88 -1.57 -5.66 23.91
C THR A 88 -0.32 -6.13 23.16
N HIS A 89 -0.41 -7.33 22.61
CA HIS A 89 0.42 -7.72 21.47
C HIS A 89 -0.18 -7.04 20.24
N TRP A 90 0.60 -6.18 19.60
CA TRP A 90 0.21 -5.46 18.40
C TRP A 90 0.84 -6.16 17.19
N PHE A 91 0.03 -6.60 16.24
CA PHE A 91 0.50 -7.37 15.08
C PHE A 91 -0.36 -7.08 13.84
N GLN A 92 0.10 -7.52 12.68
CA GLN A 92 -0.51 -7.23 11.37
C GLN A 92 -0.95 -8.55 10.69
N PRO A 93 -2.11 -9.12 11.08
CA PRO A 93 -2.62 -10.36 10.49
C PRO A 93 -3.01 -10.19 9.02
N LEU A 94 -3.32 -11.30 8.34
CA LEU A 94 -3.72 -11.35 6.90
C LEU A 94 -5.06 -10.68 6.56
N THR A 95 -5.57 -9.81 7.44
CA THR A 95 -6.73 -8.96 7.18
C THR A 95 -6.36 -7.67 6.45
N GLY A 96 -5.06 -7.32 6.39
CA GLY A 96 -4.56 -6.06 5.84
C GLY A 96 -4.48 -4.91 6.85
N SER A 97 -5.05 -5.06 8.05
CA SER A 97 -5.02 -4.06 9.13
C SER A 97 -4.28 -4.58 10.38
N THR A 98 -4.04 -3.71 11.36
CA THR A 98 -3.44 -4.09 12.65
C THR A 98 -4.47 -4.68 13.61
N ALA A 99 -4.07 -5.61 14.46
CA ALA A 99 -4.91 -6.23 15.48
C ALA A 99 -4.36 -6.02 16.89
N GLU A 100 -5.29 -5.93 17.85
CA GLU A 100 -4.99 -5.75 19.27
C GLU A 100 -5.99 -6.53 20.15
N LYS A 101 -5.51 -7.02 21.29
CA LYS A 101 -6.29 -7.57 22.39
C LYS A 101 -5.77 -6.95 23.68
N HIS A 102 -6.64 -6.24 24.39
CA HIS A 102 -6.25 -5.47 25.57
C HIS A 102 -6.37 -6.30 26.83
N ASP A 103 -5.24 -6.66 27.41
CA ASP A 103 -5.14 -7.32 28.71
C ASP A 103 -4.81 -6.29 29.80
N SER A 104 -5.51 -6.35 30.92
CA SER A 104 -5.25 -5.44 32.03
C SER A 104 -3.93 -5.77 32.72
N PHE A 105 -3.19 -4.76 33.15
CA PHE A 105 -2.09 -4.99 34.10
C PHE A 105 -2.59 -5.48 35.46
N PHE A 106 -3.84 -5.18 35.83
CA PHE A 106 -4.36 -5.46 37.16
C PHE A 106 -4.58 -6.97 37.39
N ASP A 107 -3.76 -7.56 38.26
CA ASP A 107 -3.96 -8.92 38.76
C ASP A 107 -4.92 -8.86 39.96
N ALA A 108 -6.19 -9.18 39.74
CA ALA A 108 -7.22 -9.12 40.77
C ALA A 108 -6.97 -10.03 41.99
N GLN A 109 -6.19 -11.11 41.84
CA GLN A 109 -5.85 -11.99 42.96
C GLN A 109 -4.78 -11.37 43.86
N LYS A 110 -3.87 -10.58 43.26
CA LYS A 110 -2.78 -9.92 44.00
C LYS A 110 -3.11 -8.47 44.37
N GLY A 111 -4.12 -7.87 43.75
CA GLY A 111 -4.50 -6.48 43.93
C GLY A 111 -3.45 -5.48 43.43
N ILE A 112 -2.60 -5.87 42.48
CA ILE A 112 -1.49 -5.06 41.97
C ILE A 112 -1.32 -5.21 40.45
N GLU A 113 -0.65 -4.23 39.84
CA GLU A 113 -0.30 -4.23 38.42
C GLU A 113 0.91 -5.14 38.13
N VAL A 114 0.73 -6.11 37.23
CA VAL A 114 1.73 -7.11 36.84
C VAL A 114 1.82 -7.20 35.32
N LEU A 115 3.05 -7.19 34.80
CA LEU A 115 3.38 -7.63 33.45
C LEU A 115 4.43 -8.73 33.58
N LYS A 116 4.08 -9.96 33.19
CA LYS A 116 4.98 -11.11 33.28
C LYS A 116 5.94 -11.12 32.09
N GLY A 117 7.21 -11.45 32.31
CA GLY A 117 8.17 -11.63 31.20
C GLY A 117 7.72 -12.67 30.18
N SER A 118 7.00 -13.72 30.62
CA SER A 118 6.39 -14.70 29.71
C SER A 118 5.36 -14.08 28.77
N ALA A 119 4.54 -13.15 29.29
CA ALA A 119 3.53 -12.44 28.51
C ALA A 119 4.15 -11.38 27.59
N LEU A 120 5.35 -10.88 27.90
CA LEU A 120 6.11 -10.03 26.98
C LEU A 120 6.62 -10.85 25.79
N ILE A 121 7.23 -12.02 26.04
CA ILE A 121 7.85 -12.83 24.98
C ILE A 121 6.80 -13.40 24.03
N GLN A 122 5.73 -13.98 24.58
CA GLN A 122 4.76 -14.76 23.80
C GLN A 122 3.37 -14.73 24.41
N GLN A 123 2.34 -14.67 23.57
CA GLN A 123 0.95 -14.75 24.00
C GLN A 123 0.11 -15.60 23.02
N GLU A 124 -1.03 -16.10 23.48
CA GLU A 124 -2.08 -16.70 22.63
C GLU A 124 -3.26 -15.71 22.56
N PRO A 125 -3.41 -14.94 21.47
CA PRO A 125 -4.40 -13.87 21.39
C PRO A 125 -5.86 -14.34 21.23
N ASP A 126 -6.16 -15.64 21.22
CA ASP A 126 -7.44 -16.20 20.74
C ASP A 126 -7.79 -15.68 19.34
N ALA A 127 -7.04 -16.17 18.36
CA ALA A 127 -7.01 -15.66 16.99
C ALA A 127 -7.89 -16.48 16.02
N SER A 128 -8.88 -17.21 16.51
CA SER A 128 -9.63 -18.19 15.72
C SER A 128 -10.38 -17.58 14.52
N SER A 129 -10.76 -16.29 14.60
CA SER A 129 -11.51 -15.59 13.55
C SER A 129 -10.64 -14.96 12.45
N PHE A 130 -9.32 -14.93 12.58
CA PHE A 130 -8.47 -14.35 11.54
C PHE A 130 -8.42 -15.24 10.28
N PRO A 131 -8.47 -14.64 9.08
CA PRO A 131 -8.26 -15.35 7.82
C PRO A 131 -6.95 -16.14 7.87
N ASN A 132 -7.02 -17.41 7.46
CA ASN A 132 -5.87 -18.31 7.49
C ASN A 132 -5.77 -19.22 6.26
N GLY A 133 -6.69 -19.10 5.29
CA GLY A 133 -6.61 -19.80 4.01
C GLY A 133 -6.50 -21.32 4.12
N GLY A 134 -7.04 -21.92 5.19
CA GLY A 134 -6.98 -23.36 5.41
C GLY A 134 -5.73 -23.85 6.16
N ILE A 135 -4.78 -22.97 6.53
CA ILE A 135 -3.61 -23.32 7.37
C ILE A 135 -4.06 -23.90 8.72
N ARG A 136 -5.18 -23.40 9.25
CA ARG A 136 -5.74 -23.87 10.52
C ARG A 136 -7.00 -24.66 10.28
N SER A 137 -7.09 -25.82 10.93
CA SER A 137 -8.36 -26.54 11.05
C SER A 137 -9.34 -25.75 11.92
N THR A 138 -10.64 -25.88 11.63
CA THR A 138 -11.72 -25.23 12.40
C THR A 138 -11.77 -25.66 13.87
N PHE A 139 -11.20 -26.81 14.23
CA PHE A 139 -11.10 -27.29 15.62
C PHE A 139 -9.72 -27.09 16.28
N GLU A 140 -8.68 -26.74 15.53
CA GLU A 140 -7.30 -26.50 16.01
C GLU A 140 -6.82 -25.09 15.61
N ALA A 141 -7.45 -24.08 16.20
CA ALA A 141 -7.28 -22.68 15.77
C ALA A 141 -6.18 -21.89 16.51
N ARG A 142 -5.34 -22.55 17.32
CA ARG A 142 -4.33 -21.86 18.14
C ARG A 142 -3.32 -21.13 17.25
N GLY A 143 -3.00 -19.90 17.65
CA GLY A 143 -1.91 -19.11 17.09
C GLY A 143 -1.20 -18.38 18.21
N TYR A 144 0.06 -18.03 17.99
CA TYR A 144 0.91 -17.39 18.99
C TYR A 144 1.48 -16.12 18.43
N THR A 145 1.45 -15.08 19.27
CA THR A 145 2.20 -13.85 19.04
C THR A 145 3.54 -13.95 19.73
N ALA A 146 4.59 -13.44 19.12
CA ALA A 146 5.92 -13.34 19.72
C ALA A 146 6.50 -11.94 19.53
N TRP A 147 7.08 -11.37 20.58
CA TRP A 147 7.63 -10.01 20.54
C TRP A 147 8.75 -9.89 19.51
N ASP A 148 8.65 -8.89 18.63
CA ASP A 148 9.74 -8.43 17.79
C ASP A 148 10.50 -7.29 18.50
N PRO A 149 11.69 -7.56 19.07
CA PRO A 149 12.47 -6.55 19.77
C PRO A 149 13.11 -5.52 18.82
N THR A 150 13.14 -5.78 17.51
CA THR A 150 13.68 -4.83 16.53
C THR A 150 12.74 -3.65 16.28
N SER A 151 11.45 -3.79 16.62
CA SER A 151 10.46 -2.72 16.64
C SER A 151 10.16 -2.28 18.08
N PRO A 152 10.28 -0.98 18.41
CA PRO A 152 10.17 -0.52 19.79
C PRO A 152 8.75 -0.60 20.33
N ILE A 153 8.62 -0.95 21.61
CA ILE A 153 7.35 -0.93 22.33
C ILE A 153 6.87 0.53 22.44
N PHE A 154 5.58 0.79 22.27
CA PHE A 154 5.00 2.12 22.32
C PHE A 154 3.71 2.16 23.15
N ILE A 155 3.22 3.36 23.45
CA ILE A 155 1.92 3.59 24.08
C ILE A 155 1.05 4.33 23.10
N TRP A 156 -0.15 3.79 22.84
CA TRP A 156 -1.14 4.47 22.05
C TRP A 156 -2.47 4.51 22.79
N GLY A 157 -3.05 5.71 22.92
CA GLY A 157 -4.19 5.96 23.80
C GLY A 157 -3.84 5.73 25.27
N ARG A 158 -4.25 4.59 25.84
CA ARG A 158 -3.94 4.15 27.22
C ARG A 158 -3.52 2.69 27.30
N THR A 159 -2.98 2.17 26.21
CA THR A 159 -2.56 0.77 26.07
C THR A 159 -1.10 0.72 25.66
N LEU A 160 -0.34 -0.16 26.33
CA LEU A 160 1.03 -0.51 25.96
C LEU A 160 0.99 -1.49 24.78
N CYS A 161 1.51 -1.09 23.64
CA CYS A 161 1.54 -1.88 22.43
C CYS A 161 2.92 -2.53 22.25
N ILE A 162 2.95 -3.86 22.23
CA ILE A 162 4.16 -4.67 22.04
C ILE A 162 4.15 -5.18 20.60
N PRO A 163 5.02 -4.67 19.69
CA PRO A 163 5.08 -5.12 18.32
C PRO A 163 5.44 -6.60 18.23
N THR A 164 4.61 -7.39 17.55
CA THR A 164 4.74 -8.85 17.57
C THR A 164 4.56 -9.44 16.18
N ILE A 165 5.17 -10.60 15.97
CA ILE A 165 4.85 -11.50 14.87
C ILE A 165 3.73 -12.45 15.28
N PHE A 166 2.96 -12.97 14.33
CA PHE A 166 1.87 -13.91 14.56
C PHE A 166 2.00 -15.17 13.70
N VAL A 167 2.05 -16.33 14.36
CA VAL A 167 2.28 -17.65 13.75
C VAL A 167 1.25 -18.68 14.21
N SER A 168 1.03 -19.72 13.41
CA SER A 168 0.19 -20.86 13.77
C SER A 168 0.85 -21.74 14.86
N TYR A 169 0.14 -22.75 15.35
CA TYR A 169 0.71 -23.78 16.23
C TYR A 169 1.82 -24.60 15.56
N THR A 170 1.72 -24.83 14.25
CA THR A 170 2.67 -25.59 13.43
C THR A 170 3.83 -24.75 12.89
N GLY A 171 3.76 -23.43 13.04
CA GLY A 171 4.85 -22.49 12.76
C GLY A 171 4.74 -21.70 11.45
N GLU A 172 3.64 -21.87 10.71
CA GLU A 172 3.33 -21.06 9.52
C GLU A 172 3.00 -19.60 9.92
N ALA A 173 3.39 -18.65 9.07
CA ALA A 173 3.17 -17.24 9.25
C ALA A 173 1.72 -16.85 8.95
N LEU A 174 1.04 -16.30 9.96
CA LEU A 174 -0.34 -15.80 9.88
C LEU A 174 -0.40 -14.26 9.84
N ASP A 175 0.73 -13.61 9.55
CA ASP A 175 0.86 -12.16 9.46
C ASP A 175 1.62 -11.71 8.20
N HIS A 176 1.73 -10.41 8.02
CA HIS A 176 2.57 -9.83 6.97
C HIS A 176 4.03 -9.64 7.40
N LYS A 177 4.32 -9.61 8.70
CA LYS A 177 5.63 -9.27 9.26
C LYS A 177 6.65 -10.40 9.17
N VAL A 178 6.27 -11.65 9.44
CA VAL A 178 7.21 -12.80 9.35
C VAL A 178 7.76 -12.98 7.92
N PRO A 179 6.94 -13.00 6.86
CA PRO A 179 7.46 -13.09 5.49
C PRO A 179 8.38 -11.92 5.14
N LEU A 180 8.03 -10.69 5.55
CA LEU A 180 8.87 -9.51 5.31
C LEU A 180 10.24 -9.67 5.96
N LEU A 181 10.30 -10.01 7.25
CA LEU A 181 11.57 -10.18 7.98
C LEU A 181 12.46 -11.25 7.32
N LYS A 182 11.87 -12.37 6.87
CA LYS A 182 12.60 -13.42 6.15
C LYS A 182 13.10 -12.96 4.78
N ALA A 183 12.31 -12.16 4.04
CA ALA A 183 12.72 -11.59 2.75
C ALA A 183 13.82 -10.54 2.91
N VAL A 184 13.78 -9.74 3.98
CA VAL A 184 14.84 -8.79 4.35
C VAL A 184 16.13 -9.53 4.69
N GLU A 185 16.07 -10.61 5.45
CA GLU A 185 17.23 -11.46 5.72
C GLU A 185 17.79 -12.11 4.43
N ALA A 186 16.91 -12.54 3.53
CA ALA A 186 17.30 -13.11 2.24
C ALA A 186 18.08 -12.10 1.39
N VAL A 187 17.58 -10.87 1.26
CA VAL A 187 18.25 -9.83 0.47
C VAL A 187 19.53 -9.34 1.16
N ASP A 188 19.58 -9.21 2.48
CA ASP A 188 20.81 -8.89 3.22
C ASP A 188 21.91 -9.90 2.91
N ARG A 189 21.63 -11.19 3.07
CA ARG A 189 22.61 -12.26 2.82
C ARG A 189 23.11 -12.26 1.38
N ALA A 190 22.23 -12.04 0.40
CA ALA A 190 22.59 -12.00 -1.01
C ALA A 190 23.38 -10.73 -1.37
N ALA A 191 22.87 -9.56 -0.97
CA ALA A 191 23.48 -8.26 -1.22
C ALA A 191 24.84 -8.12 -0.54
N THR A 192 25.00 -8.63 0.69
CA THR A 192 26.27 -8.64 1.41
C THR A 192 27.35 -9.40 0.65
N LYS A 193 27.04 -10.59 0.11
CA LYS A 193 27.99 -11.36 -0.71
C LYS A 193 28.39 -10.62 -1.98
N VAL A 194 27.44 -9.96 -2.65
CA VAL A 194 27.72 -9.13 -3.83
C VAL A 194 28.56 -7.92 -3.45
N CYS A 195 28.24 -7.23 -2.36
CA CYS A 195 29.04 -6.11 -1.84
C CYS A 195 30.49 -6.53 -1.53
N GLN A 196 30.70 -7.73 -1.00
CA GLN A 196 32.04 -8.27 -0.71
C GLN A 196 32.92 -8.52 -1.94
N LEU A 197 32.33 -8.59 -3.14
CA LEU A 197 33.09 -8.54 -4.40
C LEU A 197 33.77 -7.18 -4.57
N PHE A 198 33.18 -6.11 -4.04
CA PHE A 198 33.70 -4.76 -4.10
C PHE A 198 34.48 -4.43 -2.84
N ASP A 199 33.88 -4.48 -1.65
CA ASP A 199 34.48 -4.17 -0.35
C ASP A 199 34.27 -5.29 0.66
N ARG A 200 35.38 -5.89 1.14
CA ARG A 200 35.37 -7.00 2.10
C ARG A 200 34.95 -6.59 3.51
N ASN A 201 34.94 -5.30 3.83
CA ASN A 201 34.54 -4.82 5.14
C ASN A 201 33.01 -4.81 5.36
N VAL A 202 32.22 -4.99 4.29
CA VAL A 202 30.77 -5.05 4.39
C VAL A 202 30.35 -6.36 5.06
N THR A 203 29.71 -6.24 6.23
CA THR A 203 29.23 -7.37 7.04
C THR A 203 27.75 -7.66 6.89
N ASN A 204 26.97 -6.65 6.52
CA ASN A 204 25.53 -6.71 6.32
C ASN A 204 25.08 -5.58 5.38
N VAL A 205 23.85 -5.69 4.88
CA VAL A 205 23.12 -4.70 4.09
C VAL A 205 21.71 -4.59 4.67
N SER A 206 21.32 -3.41 5.13
CA SER A 206 19.96 -3.11 5.58
C SER A 206 19.10 -2.60 4.43
N VAL A 207 17.80 -2.84 4.53
CA VAL A 207 16.82 -2.35 3.56
C VAL A 207 16.16 -1.10 4.12
N SER A 208 16.14 -0.04 3.33
CA SER A 208 15.52 1.23 3.66
C SER A 208 14.20 1.38 2.92
N LEU A 209 13.18 1.91 3.59
CA LEU A 209 11.88 2.22 3.00
C LEU A 209 11.36 3.59 3.45
N GLY A 210 10.98 4.43 2.49
CA GLY A 210 10.17 5.62 2.72
C GLY A 210 8.79 5.45 2.07
N VAL A 211 7.72 5.65 2.84
CA VAL A 211 6.34 5.43 2.36
C VAL A 211 5.64 6.77 2.18
N GLU A 212 5.16 7.06 0.98
CA GLU A 212 4.30 8.20 0.68
C GLU A 212 2.85 7.72 0.77
N GLN A 213 2.08 8.21 1.74
CA GLN A 213 0.70 7.79 1.98
C GLN A 213 -0.27 8.83 1.46
N GLU A 214 -0.98 8.51 0.38
CA GLU A 214 -2.11 9.31 -0.09
C GLU A 214 -3.44 8.85 0.54
N TYR A 215 -4.37 9.80 0.66
CA TYR A 215 -5.69 9.57 1.26
C TYR A 215 -6.67 10.69 0.90
N PHE A 216 -7.96 10.42 1.03
CA PHE A 216 -9.00 11.45 1.02
C PHE A 216 -9.46 11.78 2.44
N VAL A 217 -9.89 13.02 2.67
CA VAL A 217 -10.55 13.42 3.92
C VAL A 217 -11.80 14.22 3.64
N ILE A 218 -12.94 13.76 4.15
CA ILE A 218 -14.23 14.45 4.05
C ILE A 218 -14.88 14.61 5.41
N ASP A 219 -15.90 15.47 5.52
CA ASP A 219 -16.67 15.61 6.75
C ASP A 219 -17.40 14.30 7.12
N LYS A 220 -17.31 13.91 8.39
CA LYS A 220 -17.90 12.68 8.92
C LYS A 220 -19.41 12.59 8.71
N ALA A 221 -20.14 13.71 8.76
CA ALA A 221 -21.58 13.73 8.50
C ALA A 221 -21.89 13.46 7.03
N LEU A 222 -21.06 13.96 6.11
CA LEU A 222 -21.19 13.70 4.68
C LEU A 222 -20.85 12.24 4.35
N PHE A 223 -19.80 11.70 4.95
CA PHE A 223 -19.45 10.29 4.85
C PHE A 223 -20.62 9.38 5.31
N ASN A 224 -21.16 9.63 6.50
CA ASN A 224 -22.26 8.84 7.07
C ASN A 224 -23.58 8.95 6.29
N ALA A 225 -23.76 10.00 5.48
CA ALA A 225 -24.91 10.16 4.60
C ALA A 225 -24.76 9.43 3.26
N ARG A 226 -23.66 8.69 3.06
CA ARG A 226 -23.39 7.87 1.89
C ARG A 226 -23.22 6.40 2.29
N PRO A 227 -24.30 5.59 2.25
CA PRO A 227 -24.26 4.19 2.64
C PRO A 227 -23.21 3.38 1.87
N ASP A 228 -22.98 3.71 0.60
CA ASP A 228 -21.94 3.09 -0.20
C ASP A 228 -20.54 3.43 0.31
N LEU A 229 -20.23 4.69 0.58
CA LEU A 229 -18.93 5.05 1.18
C LEU A 229 -18.69 4.36 2.53
N VAL A 230 -19.71 4.29 3.38
CA VAL A 230 -19.62 3.64 4.69
C VAL A 230 -19.33 2.14 4.57
N MET A 231 -19.98 1.46 3.62
CA MET A 231 -19.97 -0.01 3.54
C MET A 231 -18.89 -0.56 2.59
N SER A 232 -18.48 0.17 1.56
CA SER A 232 -17.46 -0.27 0.60
C SER A 232 -16.21 0.59 0.57
N GLY A 233 -16.15 1.69 1.33
CA GLY A 233 -15.02 2.63 1.32
C GLY A 233 -14.94 3.50 0.07
N ARG A 234 -15.87 3.33 -0.88
CA ARG A 234 -15.93 4.10 -2.12
C ARG A 234 -17.37 4.40 -2.53
N THR A 235 -17.52 5.38 -3.40
CA THR A 235 -18.81 5.68 -4.02
C THR A 235 -19.09 4.71 -5.17
N ILE A 236 -20.25 4.07 -5.10
CA ILE A 236 -20.76 3.16 -6.14
C ILE A 236 -21.44 3.97 -7.24
N PHE A 237 -22.20 5.00 -6.84
CA PHE A 237 -22.86 5.95 -7.71
C PHE A 237 -22.38 7.38 -7.46
N GLY A 238 -22.50 8.23 -8.46
CA GLY A 238 -22.23 9.66 -8.33
C GLY A 238 -21.67 10.24 -9.61
N HIS A 239 -22.33 11.29 -10.09
CA HIS A 239 -21.89 12.07 -11.22
C HIS A 239 -20.73 13.00 -10.85
N HIS A 240 -19.82 13.20 -11.80
CA HIS A 240 -18.68 14.09 -11.64
C HIS A 240 -19.12 15.55 -11.48
N PRO A 241 -18.52 16.34 -10.57
CA PRO A 241 -18.87 17.75 -10.42
C PRO A 241 -18.44 18.57 -11.66
N ALA A 242 -19.13 19.69 -11.91
CA ALA A 242 -18.76 20.59 -13.01
C ALA A 242 -17.32 21.14 -12.87
N ARG A 243 -16.90 21.41 -11.63
CA ARG A 243 -15.51 21.62 -11.24
C ARG A 243 -15.09 20.45 -10.37
N GLY A 244 -14.28 19.56 -10.92
CA GLY A 244 -13.57 18.49 -10.22
C GLY A 244 -12.11 18.90 -10.04
N GLN A 245 -11.23 18.31 -10.84
CA GLN A 245 -9.78 18.55 -10.78
C GLN A 245 -9.21 19.24 -12.03
N GLN A 246 -10.06 19.67 -12.98
CA GLN A 246 -9.61 20.10 -14.32
C GLN A 246 -8.75 21.38 -14.34
N LEU A 247 -8.66 22.11 -13.21
CA LEU A 247 -7.87 23.34 -13.10
C LEU A 247 -6.48 23.11 -12.50
N ASP A 248 -6.17 21.89 -12.03
CA ASP A 248 -4.94 21.53 -11.34
C ASP A 248 -4.56 22.49 -10.17
N ASP A 249 -5.55 23.18 -9.60
CA ASP A 249 -5.39 24.25 -8.63
C ASP A 249 -5.36 23.75 -7.18
N HIS A 250 -5.55 22.46 -6.99
CA HIS A 250 -5.49 21.79 -5.70
C HIS A 250 -4.07 21.36 -5.33
N TYR A 251 -3.26 20.92 -6.29
CA TYR A 251 -1.91 20.44 -6.03
C TYR A 251 -1.04 21.56 -5.46
N PHE A 252 -0.49 21.35 -4.26
CA PHE A 252 0.18 22.39 -3.45
C PHE A 252 -0.63 23.68 -3.21
N GLY A 253 -1.96 23.64 -3.37
CA GLY A 253 -2.85 24.74 -3.02
C GLY A 253 -2.91 25.00 -1.52
N ALA A 254 -3.69 26.00 -1.10
CA ALA A 254 -3.91 26.27 0.32
C ALA A 254 -4.74 25.15 0.98
N ILE A 255 -4.24 24.56 2.07
CA ILE A 255 -4.95 23.53 2.84
C ILE A 255 -6.05 24.20 3.69
N PRO A 256 -7.33 23.77 3.57
CA PRO A 256 -8.41 24.35 4.37
C PRO A 256 -8.22 24.15 5.87
N SER A 257 -8.58 25.16 6.67
CA SER A 257 -8.16 25.26 8.07
C SER A 257 -8.58 24.07 8.96
N ARG A 258 -9.78 23.51 8.76
CA ARG A 258 -10.21 22.29 9.47
C ARG A 258 -9.30 21.11 9.20
N VAL A 259 -8.97 20.88 7.92
CA VAL A 259 -8.06 19.79 7.52
C VAL A 259 -6.64 20.06 7.98
N TYR A 260 -6.18 21.32 7.91
CA TYR A 260 -4.87 21.69 8.43
C TYR A 260 -4.73 21.43 9.93
N ASN A 261 -5.78 21.69 10.73
CA ASN A 261 -5.77 21.38 12.16
C ASN A 261 -5.78 19.87 12.43
N PHE A 262 -6.57 19.10 11.68
CA PHE A 262 -6.48 17.64 11.70
C PHE A 262 -5.06 17.15 11.36
N MET A 263 -4.46 17.72 10.31
CA MET A 263 -3.11 17.37 9.89
C MET A 263 -2.09 17.64 10.98
N LYS A 264 -2.21 18.80 11.64
CA LYS A 264 -1.34 19.18 12.75
C LYS A 264 -1.49 18.23 13.94
N ASP A 265 -2.72 17.83 14.26
CA ASP A 265 -2.98 16.93 15.37
C ASP A 265 -2.40 15.53 15.11
N PHE A 266 -2.66 14.94 13.94
CA PHE A 266 -2.13 13.59 13.67
C PHE A 266 -0.60 13.63 13.58
N GLU A 267 0.01 14.69 13.03
CA GLU A 267 1.46 14.83 12.98
C GLU A 267 2.06 14.87 14.39
N ILE A 268 1.46 15.62 15.32
CA ILE A 268 1.90 15.66 16.71
C ILE A 268 1.84 14.26 17.35
N GLU A 269 0.75 13.53 17.15
CA GLU A 269 0.59 12.18 17.69
C GLU A 269 1.59 11.19 17.04
N SER A 270 1.77 11.26 15.73
CA SER A 270 2.79 10.48 14.99
C SER A 270 4.21 10.75 15.51
N LEU A 271 4.57 12.02 15.75
CA LEU A 271 5.89 12.38 16.28
C LEU A 271 6.10 11.85 17.70
N LYS A 272 5.08 11.88 18.57
CA LYS A 272 5.16 11.26 19.92
C LYS A 272 5.37 9.75 19.85
N LEU A 273 4.81 9.11 18.84
CA LEU A 273 4.97 7.68 18.53
C LEU A 273 6.28 7.37 17.79
N GLY A 274 7.15 8.37 17.57
CA GLY A 274 8.45 8.19 16.93
C GLY A 274 8.39 8.10 15.41
N ILE A 275 7.23 8.30 14.79
CA ILE A 275 7.05 8.31 13.34
C ILE A 275 7.57 9.65 12.81
N PRO A 276 8.63 9.68 11.99
CA PRO A 276 9.30 10.92 11.60
C PRO A 276 8.59 11.58 10.40
N VAL A 277 7.35 12.06 10.59
CA VAL A 277 6.59 12.78 9.56
C VAL A 277 7.38 14.01 9.08
N MET A 278 7.62 14.11 7.77
CA MET A 278 8.43 15.18 7.17
C MET A 278 7.64 16.09 6.25
N THR A 279 6.74 15.53 5.43
CA THR A 279 5.97 16.26 4.44
C THR A 279 4.49 15.95 4.54
N ARG A 280 3.68 16.95 4.23
CA ARG A 280 2.23 16.83 4.01
C ARG A 280 1.76 17.93 3.08
N HIS A 281 0.86 17.61 2.16
CA HIS A 281 0.31 18.59 1.21
C HIS A 281 -1.03 18.15 0.63
N ASN A 282 -1.67 19.06 -0.11
CA ASN A 282 -2.76 18.70 -1.00
C ASN A 282 -2.23 17.90 -2.19
N GLU A 283 -3.02 16.92 -2.59
CA GLU A 283 -2.84 16.20 -3.85
C GLU A 283 -3.68 16.82 -4.98
N VAL A 284 -3.65 16.20 -6.16
CA VAL A 284 -4.31 16.70 -7.37
C VAL A 284 -5.84 16.73 -7.25
N ALA A 285 -6.47 15.69 -6.68
CA ALA A 285 -7.92 15.69 -6.53
C ALA A 285 -8.39 16.55 -5.35
N PRO A 286 -9.58 17.17 -5.43
CA PRO A 286 -10.17 17.87 -4.30
C PRO A 286 -10.31 16.94 -3.10
N ALA A 287 -9.90 17.41 -1.92
CA ALA A 287 -9.95 16.66 -0.67
C ALA A 287 -9.03 15.41 -0.63
N GLN A 288 -8.10 15.29 -1.58
CA GLN A 288 -6.99 14.34 -1.54
C GLN A 288 -5.75 15.02 -0.94
N PHE A 289 -5.00 14.27 -0.15
CA PHE A 289 -3.79 14.74 0.52
C PHE A 289 -2.74 13.63 0.55
N GLU A 290 -1.49 14.02 0.81
CA GLU A 290 -0.37 13.12 1.03
C GLU A 290 0.28 13.41 2.39
N VAL A 291 0.84 12.37 3.01
CA VAL A 291 1.81 12.46 4.10
C VAL A 291 2.97 11.50 3.84
N ALA A 292 4.21 11.97 4.02
CA ALA A 292 5.38 11.10 3.93
C ALA A 292 6.32 11.29 5.15
N PRO A 293 6.60 10.21 5.89
CA PRO A 293 7.70 10.17 6.85
C PRO A 293 9.07 10.11 6.16
N LEU A 294 10.12 10.40 6.93
CA LEU A 294 11.49 10.06 6.53
C LEU A 294 11.60 8.55 6.31
N TYR A 295 12.47 8.13 5.40
CA TYR A 295 12.78 6.71 5.24
C TYR A 295 13.41 6.14 6.52
N GLU A 296 13.11 4.88 6.80
CA GLU A 296 13.62 4.13 7.96
C GLU A 296 14.06 2.73 7.54
N ASP A 297 14.57 1.94 8.49
CA ASP A 297 14.69 0.50 8.29
C ASP A 297 13.31 -0.07 7.93
N ILE A 298 13.26 -0.94 6.92
CA ILE A 298 12.00 -1.38 6.32
C ILE A 298 11.02 -2.01 7.32
N ASN A 299 11.51 -2.70 8.36
CA ASN A 299 10.65 -3.28 9.38
C ASN A 299 9.95 -2.19 10.20
N ILE A 300 10.71 -1.15 10.60
CA ILE A 300 10.19 0.02 11.30
C ILE A 300 9.25 0.82 10.41
N ALA A 301 9.65 1.11 9.17
CA ALA A 301 8.84 1.86 8.22
C ALA A 301 7.47 1.21 7.95
N THR A 302 7.43 -0.12 7.90
CA THR A 302 6.18 -0.89 7.74
C THR A 302 5.29 -0.77 8.97
N ASP A 303 5.86 -0.93 10.17
CA ASP A 303 5.12 -0.80 11.43
C ASP A 303 4.60 0.65 11.60
N HIS A 304 5.45 1.64 11.31
CA HIS A 304 5.11 3.06 11.36
C HIS A 304 4.05 3.46 10.34
N ASN A 305 4.07 2.95 9.10
CA ASN A 305 2.99 3.23 8.13
C ASN A 305 1.64 2.69 8.65
N SER A 306 1.61 1.46 9.13
CA SER A 306 0.39 0.83 9.66
C SER A 306 -0.15 1.59 10.88
N LEU A 307 0.74 1.98 11.80
CA LEU A 307 0.40 2.77 12.98
C LEU A 307 -0.07 4.18 12.60
N MET A 308 0.59 4.83 11.63
CA MET A 308 0.20 6.15 11.14
C MET A 308 -1.22 6.14 10.58
N MET A 309 -1.60 5.11 9.82
CA MET A 309 -2.97 4.98 9.29
C MET A 309 -4.02 4.89 10.41
N ASP A 310 -3.76 4.13 11.49
CA ASP A 310 -4.63 4.07 12.67
C ASP A 310 -4.69 5.40 13.43
N VAL A 311 -3.54 6.09 13.58
CA VAL A 311 -3.47 7.43 14.16
C VAL A 311 -4.32 8.41 13.37
N MET A 312 -4.19 8.41 12.04
CA MET A 312 -4.96 9.28 11.16
C MET A 312 -6.47 9.04 11.30
N ASP A 313 -6.92 7.78 11.33
CA ASP A 313 -8.35 7.48 11.46
C ASP A 313 -8.91 7.93 12.82
N ARG A 314 -8.23 7.59 13.92
CA ARG A 314 -8.65 7.98 15.29
C ARG A 314 -8.59 9.48 15.51
N VAL A 315 -7.60 10.17 14.97
CA VAL A 315 -7.49 11.63 15.07
C VAL A 315 -8.54 12.32 14.21
N ALA A 316 -8.82 11.83 12.99
CA ALA A 316 -9.86 12.41 12.14
C ALA A 316 -11.22 12.47 12.84
N GLU A 317 -11.57 11.46 13.65
CA GLU A 317 -12.80 11.47 14.44
C GLU A 317 -12.90 12.65 15.40
N ARG A 318 -11.79 13.08 16.01
CA ARG A 318 -11.73 14.24 16.93
C ARG A 318 -12.04 15.55 16.20
N HIS A 319 -11.82 15.60 14.89
CA HIS A 319 -12.04 16.77 14.03
C HIS A 319 -13.35 16.70 13.22
N ASP A 320 -14.22 15.72 13.52
CA ASP A 320 -15.42 15.42 12.74
C ASP A 320 -15.14 15.17 11.25
N LEU A 321 -13.99 14.56 10.97
CA LEU A 321 -13.55 14.17 9.64
C LEU A 321 -13.52 12.64 9.55
N LYS A 322 -13.53 12.12 8.32
CA LYS A 322 -13.25 10.72 8.03
C LYS A 322 -12.15 10.64 6.98
N VAL A 323 -11.10 9.91 7.31
CA VAL A 323 -10.03 9.54 6.37
C VAL A 323 -10.50 8.34 5.55
N ILE A 324 -10.23 8.36 4.26
CA ILE A 324 -10.57 7.31 3.31
C ILE A 324 -9.30 6.88 2.59
N PHE A 325 -8.85 5.66 2.85
CA PHE A 325 -7.65 5.07 2.25
C PHE A 325 -7.94 4.23 1.01
N HIS A 326 -9.20 4.03 0.63
CA HIS A 326 -9.55 3.28 -0.58
C HIS A 326 -8.88 3.93 -1.81
N GLU A 327 -8.31 3.12 -2.70
CA GLU A 327 -7.46 3.56 -3.83
C GLU A 327 -8.21 4.41 -4.87
N LYS A 328 -9.53 4.20 -4.97
CA LYS A 328 -10.42 4.98 -5.85
C LYS A 328 -11.78 5.29 -5.20
N PRO A 329 -11.83 6.23 -4.22
CA PRO A 329 -13.05 6.47 -3.46
C PRO A 329 -14.11 7.22 -4.29
N PHE A 330 -13.68 8.08 -5.23
CA PHE A 330 -14.54 8.84 -6.15
C PHE A 330 -14.13 8.56 -7.60
N ALA A 331 -15.07 8.19 -8.46
CA ALA A 331 -14.75 7.90 -9.86
C ALA A 331 -14.51 9.18 -10.66
N GLY A 332 -13.67 9.08 -11.69
CA GLY A 332 -13.33 10.23 -12.54
C GLY A 332 -12.41 11.27 -11.89
N LEU A 333 -11.91 11.03 -10.69
CA LEU A 333 -10.88 11.84 -10.00
C LEU A 333 -9.58 11.04 -9.85
N ASN A 334 -8.47 11.67 -9.48
CA ASN A 334 -7.23 10.95 -9.12
C ASN A 334 -7.51 9.93 -8.00
N GLY A 335 -6.82 8.79 -8.07
CA GLY A 335 -6.88 7.78 -7.02
C GLY A 335 -5.77 7.99 -6.00
N SER A 336 -5.83 7.28 -4.88
CA SER A 336 -4.83 7.33 -3.82
C SER A 336 -3.80 6.21 -3.96
N GLY A 337 -2.51 6.57 -4.05
CA GLY A 337 -1.37 5.66 -4.06
C GLY A 337 -0.69 5.48 -2.70
N LYS A 338 0.24 4.51 -2.65
CA LYS A 338 1.19 4.37 -1.55
C LYS A 338 2.60 4.15 -2.08
N HIS A 339 3.31 5.19 -2.50
CA HIS A 339 4.61 4.98 -3.12
C HIS A 339 5.63 4.44 -2.11
N ASN A 340 6.38 3.41 -2.54
CA ASN A 340 7.39 2.77 -1.72
C ASN A 340 8.79 3.10 -2.25
N ASN A 341 9.46 4.02 -1.58
CA ASN A 341 10.82 4.44 -1.87
C ASN A 341 11.81 3.45 -1.24
N TRP A 342 12.28 2.49 -2.02
CA TRP A 342 13.10 1.36 -1.59
C TRP A 342 14.58 1.55 -1.96
N SER A 343 15.47 1.25 -1.01
CA SER A 343 16.92 1.26 -1.21
C SER A 343 17.66 0.25 -0.33
N LEU A 344 18.91 -0.04 -0.65
CA LEU A 344 19.80 -0.96 0.08
C LEU A 344 21.04 -0.21 0.58
N ILE A 345 21.30 -0.30 1.89
CA ILE A 345 22.37 0.44 2.57
C ILE A 345 23.31 -0.55 3.24
N THR A 346 24.61 -0.49 2.94
CA THR A 346 25.61 -1.34 3.59
C THR A 346 25.76 -0.98 5.07
N GLY A 347 26.21 -1.92 5.90
CA GLY A 347 26.58 -1.66 7.30
C GLY A 347 27.70 -0.63 7.49
N THR A 348 28.40 -0.25 6.41
CA THR A 348 29.38 0.84 6.37
C THR A 348 28.75 2.20 6.02
N GLY A 349 27.44 2.27 5.80
CA GLY A 349 26.68 3.49 5.51
C GLY A 349 26.59 3.86 4.02
N VAL A 350 26.97 2.96 3.11
CA VAL A 350 26.94 3.23 1.66
C VAL A 350 25.60 2.79 1.07
N ASN A 351 24.86 3.72 0.48
CA ASN A 351 23.70 3.39 -0.35
C ASN A 351 24.19 2.83 -1.70
N VAL A 352 23.87 1.57 -1.99
CA VAL A 352 24.35 0.89 -3.22
C VAL A 352 23.69 1.41 -4.49
N PHE A 353 22.59 2.16 -4.36
CA PHE A 353 21.90 2.82 -5.47
C PHE A 353 22.33 4.27 -5.66
N GLN A 354 23.27 4.79 -4.87
CA GLN A 354 23.80 6.14 -5.02
C GLN A 354 24.94 6.15 -6.06
N PRO A 355 24.81 6.88 -7.18
CA PRO A 355 25.91 7.10 -8.12
C PRO A 355 27.05 7.90 -7.44
N SER A 356 28.29 7.64 -7.86
CA SER A 356 29.50 8.25 -7.30
C SER A 356 30.43 8.77 -8.41
N SER A 357 31.46 9.54 -8.03
CA SER A 357 32.58 9.86 -8.93
C SER A 357 33.65 8.74 -8.97
N SER A 358 33.57 7.79 -8.04
CA SER A 358 34.50 6.66 -7.95
C SER A 358 34.08 5.55 -8.92
N ALA A 359 34.93 5.23 -9.89
CA ALA A 359 34.63 4.20 -10.89
C ALA A 359 34.39 2.80 -10.27
N ARG A 360 34.99 2.51 -9.11
CA ARG A 360 34.74 1.28 -8.36
C ARG A 360 33.34 1.27 -7.75
N GLU A 361 32.93 2.38 -7.14
CA GLU A 361 31.59 2.53 -6.56
C GLU A 361 30.53 2.55 -7.66
N ASN A 362 30.82 3.16 -8.82
CA ASN A 362 29.93 3.13 -9.98
C ASN A 362 29.73 1.72 -10.54
N LEU A 363 30.76 0.87 -10.52
CA LEU A 363 30.57 -0.53 -10.91
C LEU A 363 29.69 -1.28 -9.90
N GLN A 364 29.79 -0.97 -8.61
CA GLN A 364 28.88 -1.51 -7.59
C GLN A 364 27.45 -1.01 -7.83
N PHE A 365 27.28 0.29 -8.04
CA PHE A 365 25.99 0.91 -8.38
C PHE A 365 25.34 0.24 -9.59
N LEU A 366 26.06 0.15 -10.72
CA LEU A 366 25.59 -0.53 -11.93
C LEU A 366 25.24 -2.00 -11.66
N THR A 367 25.99 -2.66 -10.78
CA THR A 367 25.70 -4.05 -10.41
C THR A 367 24.33 -4.16 -9.77
N PHE A 368 24.05 -3.36 -8.74
CA PHE A 368 22.76 -3.39 -8.06
C PHE A 368 21.62 -2.87 -8.95
N LEU A 369 21.86 -1.82 -9.75
CA LEU A 369 20.89 -1.26 -10.69
C LEU A 369 20.44 -2.32 -11.71
N VAL A 370 21.39 -2.91 -12.45
CA VAL A 370 21.09 -3.91 -13.49
C VAL A 370 20.50 -5.18 -12.90
N THR A 371 21.00 -5.65 -11.75
CA THR A 371 20.42 -6.81 -11.07
C THR A 371 18.97 -6.56 -10.63
N THR A 372 18.63 -5.35 -10.18
CA THR A 372 17.25 -5.00 -9.81
C THR A 372 16.35 -4.97 -11.05
N ILE A 373 16.79 -4.34 -12.15
CA ILE A 373 16.06 -4.32 -13.42
C ILE A 373 15.80 -5.74 -13.92
N LYS A 374 16.83 -6.59 -13.87
CA LYS A 374 16.74 -8.00 -14.25
C LYS A 374 15.76 -8.78 -13.35
N ALA A 375 15.77 -8.56 -12.03
CA ALA A 375 14.81 -9.21 -11.12
C ALA A 375 13.35 -8.88 -11.48
N ILE A 376 13.08 -7.62 -11.84
CA ILE A 376 11.73 -7.18 -12.25
C ILE A 376 11.36 -7.76 -13.61
N HIS A 377 12.31 -7.86 -14.54
CA HIS A 377 12.11 -8.50 -15.84
C HIS A 377 11.75 -9.98 -15.72
N GLU A 378 12.41 -10.74 -14.83
CA GLU A 378 12.12 -12.17 -14.65
C GLU A 378 10.81 -12.42 -13.90
N HIS A 379 10.38 -11.47 -13.06
CA HIS A 379 9.26 -11.67 -12.14
C HIS A 379 8.16 -10.58 -12.18
N PRO A 380 7.73 -10.09 -13.37
CA PRO A 380 6.73 -9.02 -13.46
C PRO A 380 5.36 -9.47 -12.96
N GLY A 381 5.02 -10.75 -13.14
CA GLY A 381 3.77 -11.34 -12.65
C GLY A 381 3.68 -11.34 -11.12
N MET A 382 4.73 -11.76 -10.42
CA MET A 382 4.76 -11.74 -8.95
C MET A 382 4.67 -10.32 -8.40
N LEU A 383 5.35 -9.36 -9.03
CA LEU A 383 5.27 -7.96 -8.62
C LEU A 383 3.84 -7.40 -8.82
N ARG A 384 3.18 -7.74 -9.92
CA ARG A 384 1.76 -7.40 -10.17
C ARG A 384 0.80 -8.08 -9.19
N ALA A 385 1.04 -9.34 -8.83
CA ALA A 385 0.25 -10.05 -7.83
C ALA A 385 0.36 -9.40 -6.44
N SER A 386 1.57 -8.95 -6.09
CA SER A 386 1.85 -8.32 -4.79
C SER A 386 1.16 -7.00 -4.52
N ILE A 387 0.52 -6.41 -5.54
CA ILE A 387 -0.26 -5.17 -5.43
C ILE A 387 -1.72 -5.39 -5.86
N ALA A 388 -2.15 -6.64 -6.00
CA ALA A 388 -3.48 -6.99 -6.46
C ALA A 388 -4.52 -6.81 -5.34
N SER A 389 -5.49 -5.93 -5.58
CA SER A 389 -6.64 -5.75 -4.72
C SER A 389 -7.83 -5.23 -5.54
N ALA A 390 -9.06 -5.52 -5.10
CA ALA A 390 -10.26 -5.03 -5.76
C ALA A 390 -10.28 -3.49 -5.89
N GLY A 391 -9.75 -2.79 -4.88
CA GLY A 391 -9.66 -1.32 -4.87
C GLY A 391 -8.59 -0.80 -5.83
N ASN A 392 -7.40 -1.41 -5.84
CA ASN A 392 -6.30 -1.01 -6.71
C ASN A 392 -6.61 -1.28 -8.20
N ASP A 393 -7.43 -2.29 -8.53
CA ASP A 393 -7.95 -2.51 -9.88
C ASP A 393 -8.76 -1.31 -10.42
N HIS A 394 -9.36 -0.49 -9.54
CA HIS A 394 -10.03 0.75 -9.94
C HIS A 394 -9.08 1.95 -10.11
N ARG A 395 -7.84 1.83 -9.62
CA ARG A 395 -6.85 2.89 -9.65
C ARG A 395 -5.88 2.74 -10.83
N LEU A 396 -5.32 1.55 -11.04
CA LEU A 396 -4.23 1.31 -12.00
C LEU A 396 -4.64 1.68 -13.45
N GLY A 397 -3.72 2.33 -14.17
CA GLY A 397 -3.86 2.65 -15.60
C GLY A 397 -4.67 3.91 -15.91
N ALA A 398 -4.92 4.77 -14.94
CA ALA A 398 -5.62 6.04 -15.13
C ALA A 398 -5.16 7.11 -14.11
N ASN A 399 -5.28 8.38 -14.47
CA ASN A 399 -5.17 9.54 -13.57
C ASN A 399 -3.95 9.48 -12.63
N GLU A 400 -2.74 9.47 -13.21
CA GLU A 400 -1.43 9.42 -12.51
C GLU A 400 -1.08 8.11 -11.78
N ALA A 401 -1.97 7.10 -11.77
CA ALA A 401 -1.61 5.76 -11.32
C ALA A 401 -1.03 4.91 -12.45
N PRO A 402 0.05 4.15 -12.25
CA PRO A 402 0.68 3.38 -13.32
C PRO A 402 -0.22 2.27 -13.88
N PRO A 403 -0.02 1.82 -15.13
CA PRO A 403 -0.73 0.67 -15.68
C PRO A 403 -0.31 -0.65 -14.98
N ALA A 404 -1.07 -1.72 -15.20
CA ALA A 404 -0.75 -3.06 -14.71
C ALA A 404 0.45 -3.74 -15.42
N ILE A 405 1.16 -3.00 -16.27
CA ILE A 405 2.35 -3.46 -17.00
C ILE A 405 3.57 -3.08 -16.16
N MET A 406 4.20 -4.06 -15.50
CA MET A 406 5.38 -3.82 -14.67
C MET A 406 6.60 -3.49 -15.55
N SER A 407 6.87 -2.20 -15.74
CA SER A 407 8.03 -1.66 -16.44
C SER A 407 8.93 -0.84 -15.51
N VAL A 408 10.19 -0.65 -15.91
CA VAL A 408 11.17 0.09 -15.15
C VAL A 408 11.58 1.36 -15.90
N PHE A 409 11.49 2.50 -15.22
CA PHE A 409 12.01 3.78 -15.69
C PHE A 409 13.36 4.07 -15.02
N ILE A 410 14.38 4.40 -15.79
CA ILE A 410 15.70 4.79 -15.25
C ILE A 410 16.20 6.14 -15.73
N GLY A 411 15.49 6.78 -16.66
CA GLY A 411 15.90 8.04 -17.25
C GLY A 411 16.82 7.84 -18.46
N SER A 412 16.81 8.83 -19.36
CA SER A 412 17.54 8.81 -20.63
C SER A 412 19.06 8.74 -20.46
N GLU A 413 19.62 9.38 -19.43
CA GLU A 413 21.06 9.36 -19.13
C GLU A 413 21.53 7.96 -18.74
N LEU A 414 20.88 7.33 -17.75
CA LEU A 414 21.22 5.96 -17.33
C LEU A 414 20.92 4.95 -18.43
N THR A 415 19.84 5.12 -19.18
CA THR A 415 19.53 4.29 -20.36
C THR A 415 20.68 4.34 -21.37
N SER A 416 21.23 5.53 -21.62
CA SER A 416 22.37 5.72 -22.54
C SER A 416 23.63 5.04 -22.00
N VAL A 417 23.91 5.14 -20.69
CA VAL A 417 25.02 4.44 -20.03
C VAL A 417 24.90 2.92 -20.19
N LEU A 418 23.70 2.35 -19.98
CA LEU A 418 23.48 0.91 -20.14
C LEU A 418 23.66 0.48 -21.61
N GLN A 419 23.20 1.28 -22.57
CA GLN A 419 23.40 1.03 -24.00
C GLN A 419 24.88 1.08 -24.40
N GLU A 420 25.65 2.02 -23.86
CA GLU A 420 27.11 2.08 -24.09
C GLU A 420 27.81 0.84 -23.50
N LEU A 421 27.41 0.40 -22.30
CA LEU A 421 27.99 -0.78 -21.66
C LEU A 421 27.70 -2.06 -22.46
N GLU A 422 26.49 -2.17 -23.04
CA GLU A 422 26.08 -3.24 -23.97
C GLU A 422 26.93 -3.21 -25.25
N ASN A 423 27.07 -2.05 -25.90
CA ASN A 423 27.66 -1.90 -27.23
C ASN A 423 29.20 -1.89 -27.25
N ASN A 424 29.88 -1.46 -26.18
CA ASN A 424 31.35 -1.41 -26.10
C ASN A 424 32.01 -2.79 -25.88
N GLY A 425 31.39 -3.87 -26.37
CA GLY A 425 31.74 -5.27 -26.15
C GLY A 425 33.12 -5.73 -26.65
N ASN A 426 33.78 -4.97 -27.53
CA ASN A 426 35.02 -5.41 -28.20
C ASN A 426 36.32 -4.76 -27.69
N VAL A 427 36.29 -4.06 -26.56
CA VAL A 427 37.50 -3.39 -26.07
C VAL A 427 38.45 -4.41 -25.42
N LYS A 428 39.52 -4.78 -26.12
CA LYS A 428 40.69 -5.43 -25.51
C LYS A 428 41.28 -4.48 -24.47
N VAL A 429 41.31 -4.90 -23.22
CA VAL A 429 41.97 -4.19 -22.12
C VAL A 429 43.39 -4.76 -22.02
N ASP A 430 44.37 -4.00 -22.48
CA ASP A 430 45.78 -4.39 -22.44
C ASP A 430 46.35 -4.12 -21.03
N LYS A 431 47.48 -4.77 -20.69
CA LYS A 431 48.18 -4.52 -19.43
C LYS A 431 48.62 -3.05 -19.35
N GLY A 432 47.94 -2.26 -18.51
CA GLY A 432 48.22 -0.84 -18.29
C GLY A 432 47.04 0.09 -18.56
N ASP A 433 45.98 -0.40 -19.20
CA ASP A 433 44.79 0.39 -19.46
C ASP A 433 43.93 0.63 -18.21
N ASN A 434 43.41 1.84 -18.06
CA ASN A 434 42.34 2.11 -17.10
C ASN A 434 41.02 1.52 -17.65
N MET A 435 40.73 0.29 -17.25
CA MET A 435 39.53 -0.46 -17.64
C MET A 435 38.23 0.34 -17.49
N TYR A 436 38.12 1.18 -16.46
CA TYR A 436 36.93 1.98 -16.23
C TYR A 436 36.74 3.07 -17.30
N MET A 437 37.82 3.73 -17.71
CA MET A 437 37.83 4.71 -18.80
C MET A 437 37.46 4.09 -20.15
N LYS A 438 37.98 2.88 -20.42
CA LYS A 438 37.68 2.14 -21.65
C LYS A 438 36.23 1.67 -21.74
N LEU A 439 35.57 1.48 -20.59
CA LEU A 439 34.18 1.02 -20.50
C LEU A 439 33.18 2.16 -20.26
N GLY A 440 33.63 3.41 -20.15
CA GLY A 440 32.77 4.57 -19.89
C GLY A 440 32.17 4.61 -18.48
N ILE A 441 32.64 3.78 -17.55
CA ILE A 441 32.12 3.71 -16.16
C ILE A 441 32.55 4.95 -15.34
N ASP A 442 33.65 5.58 -15.73
CA ASP A 442 34.12 6.87 -15.22
C ASP A 442 33.32 8.06 -15.76
N LYS A 443 32.57 7.88 -16.85
CA LYS A 443 31.74 8.90 -17.47
C LYS A 443 30.30 8.92 -16.95
N ILE A 444 29.95 8.04 -16.01
CA ILE A 444 28.67 8.14 -15.31
C ILE A 444 28.64 9.53 -14.68
N PRO A 445 27.75 10.44 -15.14
CA PRO A 445 27.70 11.78 -14.59
C PRO A 445 27.52 11.66 -13.08
N GLN A 446 27.97 12.67 -12.33
CA GLN A 446 27.30 12.91 -11.06
C GLN A 446 25.86 13.22 -11.45
N ILE A 447 24.98 12.20 -11.39
CA ILE A 447 23.56 12.38 -11.60
C ILE A 447 23.16 13.33 -10.48
N ILE A 448 23.04 14.61 -10.83
CA ILE A 448 22.48 15.61 -9.94
C ILE A 448 21.10 15.07 -9.60
N LEU A 449 20.79 14.97 -8.30
CA LEU A 449 19.62 14.30 -7.72
C LEU A 449 18.26 14.65 -8.39
N ASP A 450 18.21 15.67 -9.26
CA ASP A 450 17.01 16.19 -9.92
C ASP A 450 17.02 16.19 -11.47
N ASN A 451 18.04 15.65 -12.15
CA ASN A 451 18.14 15.77 -13.63
C ASN A 451 17.42 14.67 -14.45
N THR A 452 16.84 13.65 -13.82
CA THR A 452 15.96 12.71 -14.53
C THR A 452 14.55 13.29 -14.57
N ASP A 453 14.06 13.64 -15.77
CA ASP A 453 12.65 14.02 -15.97
C ASP A 453 11.73 12.93 -15.36
N ARG A 454 10.78 13.32 -14.52
CA ARG A 454 10.03 12.37 -13.69
C ARG A 454 8.91 11.74 -14.50
N ASN A 455 9.12 10.53 -15.03
CA ASN A 455 8.03 9.78 -15.63
C ASN A 455 7.09 9.24 -14.53
N ARG A 456 6.01 9.97 -14.23
CA ARG A 456 4.99 9.63 -13.22
C ARG A 456 4.18 8.38 -13.56
N THR A 457 4.16 7.96 -14.82
CA THR A 457 3.32 6.87 -15.31
C THR A 457 3.95 5.48 -15.16
N SER A 458 5.25 5.43 -14.82
CA SER A 458 5.97 4.17 -14.60
C SER A 458 5.64 3.55 -13.25
N PRO A 459 5.39 2.23 -13.18
CA PRO A 459 5.13 1.55 -11.91
C PRO A 459 6.38 1.44 -11.03
N PHE A 460 7.57 1.39 -11.62
CA PHE A 460 8.83 1.25 -10.89
C PHE A 460 9.89 2.19 -11.46
N ALA A 461 10.28 3.21 -10.73
CA ALA A 461 11.15 4.27 -11.24
C ALA A 461 12.40 4.47 -10.40
N PHE A 462 13.56 4.56 -11.03
CA PHE A 462 14.78 5.00 -10.37
C PHE A 462 14.75 6.53 -10.19
N THR A 463 14.82 7.00 -8.94
CA THR A 463 14.71 8.43 -8.59
C THR A 463 16.02 8.96 -7.99
N GLY A 464 17.12 8.72 -8.71
CA GLY A 464 18.45 9.27 -8.42
C GLY A 464 19.30 8.42 -7.48
N ASN A 465 18.74 7.89 -6.40
CA ASN A 465 19.48 7.08 -5.42
C ASN A 465 18.67 5.95 -4.76
N LYS A 466 17.51 5.65 -5.32
CA LYS A 466 16.54 4.67 -4.81
C LYS A 466 15.59 4.31 -5.94
N PHE A 467 14.82 3.24 -5.76
CA PHE A 467 13.69 2.95 -6.62
C PHE A 467 12.38 3.29 -5.91
N GLU A 468 11.44 3.81 -6.67
CA GLU A 468 10.10 4.17 -6.21
C GLU A 468 9.10 3.20 -6.85
N PHE A 469 8.45 2.39 -6.02
CA PHE A 469 7.39 1.47 -6.46
C PHE A 469 6.01 2.12 -6.28
N ARG A 470 5.43 2.60 -7.38
CA ARG A 470 4.20 3.42 -7.41
C ARG A 470 2.90 2.63 -7.53
N ALA A 471 3.00 1.36 -7.91
CA ALA A 471 1.82 0.52 -8.15
C ALA A 471 1.12 0.05 -6.86
N VAL A 472 1.70 0.26 -5.69
CA VAL A 472 1.13 -0.15 -4.40
C VAL A 472 -0.11 0.70 -4.06
N GLY A 473 -1.17 0.04 -3.60
CA GLY A 473 -2.44 0.70 -3.22
C GLY A 473 -2.36 1.43 -1.87
N SER A 474 -3.11 2.52 -1.72
CA SER A 474 -3.18 3.33 -0.49
C SER A 474 -3.70 2.61 0.74
N ASP A 475 -4.56 1.59 0.59
CA ASP A 475 -5.09 0.79 1.71
C ASP A 475 -4.18 -0.40 2.04
N GLN A 476 -3.28 -0.78 1.14
CA GLN A 476 -2.53 -2.03 1.24
C GLN A 476 -1.42 -1.96 2.29
N ASN A 477 -1.19 -3.06 3.01
CA ASN A 477 -0.03 -3.21 3.89
C ASN A 477 1.26 -3.34 3.06
N VAL A 478 2.22 -2.44 3.28
CA VAL A 478 3.47 -2.37 2.50
C VAL A 478 4.37 -3.60 2.66
N ALA A 479 4.22 -4.38 3.73
CA ALA A 479 5.02 -5.60 3.92
C ALA A 479 4.86 -6.60 2.77
N GLU A 480 3.67 -6.70 2.18
CA GLU A 480 3.41 -7.66 1.11
C GLU A 480 4.18 -7.35 -0.18
N PRO A 481 4.02 -6.17 -0.82
CA PRO A 481 4.80 -5.81 -2.00
C PRO A 481 6.31 -5.80 -1.70
N MET A 482 6.70 -5.39 -0.49
CA MET A 482 8.11 -5.38 -0.10
C MET A 482 8.68 -6.78 0.15
N THR A 483 7.89 -7.74 0.61
CA THR A 483 8.32 -9.15 0.72
C THR A 483 8.67 -9.68 -0.67
N VAL A 484 7.81 -9.44 -1.66
CA VAL A 484 8.05 -9.88 -3.04
C VAL A 484 9.24 -9.17 -3.65
N LEU A 485 9.32 -7.84 -3.55
CA LEU A 485 10.43 -7.06 -4.11
C LEU A 485 11.79 -7.50 -3.54
N ASN A 486 11.90 -7.62 -2.23
CA ASN A 486 13.16 -8.05 -1.60
C ASN A 486 13.52 -9.49 -1.98
N LEU A 487 12.53 -10.40 -2.09
CA LEU A 487 12.77 -11.78 -2.48
C LEU A 487 13.26 -11.91 -3.93
N ILE A 488 12.60 -11.26 -4.89
CA ILE A 488 13.02 -11.34 -6.31
C ILE A 488 14.42 -10.75 -6.51
N VAL A 489 14.74 -9.66 -5.80
CA VAL A 489 16.07 -9.04 -5.82
C VAL A 489 17.10 -9.96 -5.14
N ALA A 490 16.75 -10.59 -4.02
CA ALA A 490 17.62 -11.57 -3.35
C ALA A 490 17.96 -12.75 -4.27
N ASN A 491 16.97 -13.27 -5.00
CA ASN A 491 17.15 -14.33 -5.99
C ASN A 491 18.14 -13.87 -7.07
N GLN A 492 17.89 -12.72 -7.69
CA GLN A 492 18.74 -12.26 -8.79
C GLN A 492 20.18 -11.91 -8.33
N LEU A 493 20.36 -11.38 -7.12
CA LEU A 493 21.68 -11.13 -6.53
C LEU A 493 22.45 -12.43 -6.26
N LYS A 494 21.75 -13.48 -5.79
CA LYS A 494 22.33 -14.80 -5.58
C LYS A 494 22.79 -15.42 -6.90
N GLU A 495 21.96 -15.36 -7.94
CA GLU A 495 22.31 -15.81 -9.29
C GLU A 495 23.52 -15.05 -9.83
N PHE A 496 23.49 -13.72 -9.75
CA PHE A 496 24.60 -12.85 -10.16
C PHE A 496 25.91 -13.26 -9.49
N TYR A 497 25.90 -13.40 -8.15
CA TYR A 497 27.08 -13.80 -7.38
C TYR A 497 27.62 -15.16 -7.83
N ASN A 498 26.72 -16.13 -8.07
CA ASN A 498 27.09 -17.47 -8.52
C ASN A 498 27.68 -17.46 -9.94
N GLU A 499 27.11 -16.70 -10.87
CA GLU A 499 27.62 -16.56 -12.24
C GLU A 499 29.00 -15.90 -12.26
N VAL A 500 29.17 -14.78 -11.54
CA VAL A 500 30.45 -14.08 -11.42
C VAL A 500 31.51 -14.97 -10.75
N SER A 501 31.15 -15.67 -9.67
CA SER A 501 32.07 -16.58 -8.97
C SER A 501 32.55 -17.72 -9.87
N LYS A 502 31.67 -18.25 -10.75
CA LYS A 502 32.06 -19.28 -11.72
C LYS A 502 33.09 -18.77 -12.73
N LEU A 503 32.96 -17.53 -13.21
CA LEU A 503 33.93 -16.92 -14.13
C LEU A 503 35.28 -16.66 -13.44
N ILE A 504 35.25 -16.13 -12.22
CA ILE A 504 36.46 -15.94 -11.39
C ILE A 504 37.16 -17.28 -11.15
N GLY A 505 36.40 -18.34 -10.85
CA GLY A 505 36.93 -19.69 -10.66
C GLY A 505 37.58 -20.29 -11.91
N LYS A 506 37.22 -19.80 -13.12
CA LYS A 506 37.86 -20.16 -14.39
C LYS A 506 39.12 -19.34 -14.70
N GLY A 507 39.50 -18.42 -13.81
CA GLY A 507 40.70 -17.57 -13.94
C GLY A 507 40.46 -16.20 -14.58
N GLU A 508 39.21 -15.80 -14.79
CA GLU A 508 38.87 -14.48 -15.31
C GLU A 508 39.05 -13.39 -14.22
N ASP A 509 39.51 -12.20 -14.62
CA ASP A 509 39.61 -11.08 -13.68
C ASP A 509 38.22 -10.72 -13.13
N LYS A 510 38.14 -10.47 -11.82
CA LYS A 510 36.89 -10.17 -11.12
C LYS A 510 36.09 -9.04 -11.76
N LYS A 511 36.74 -7.96 -12.19
CA LYS A 511 36.04 -6.82 -12.78
C LYS A 511 35.50 -7.17 -14.16
N ILE A 512 36.26 -7.94 -14.94
CA ILE A 512 35.87 -8.40 -16.27
C ILE A 512 34.68 -9.35 -16.16
N ALA A 513 34.75 -10.31 -15.22
CA ALA A 513 33.64 -11.22 -14.93
C ALA A 513 32.35 -10.46 -14.58
N ILE A 514 32.42 -9.45 -13.69
CA ILE A 514 31.27 -8.60 -13.35
C ILE A 514 30.71 -7.93 -14.60
N VAL A 515 31.53 -7.20 -15.36
CA VAL A 515 31.08 -6.46 -16.54
C VAL A 515 30.45 -7.37 -17.59
N ASN A 516 30.99 -8.58 -17.78
CA ASN A 516 30.44 -9.56 -18.72
C ASN A 516 29.05 -10.04 -18.31
N ILE A 517 28.82 -10.29 -17.02
CA ILE A 517 27.47 -10.63 -16.53
C ILE A 517 26.52 -9.42 -16.62
N LEU A 518 26.98 -8.20 -16.31
CA LEU A 518 26.14 -7.00 -16.47
C LEU A 518 25.68 -6.80 -17.91
N ARG A 519 26.57 -6.98 -18.89
CA ARG A 519 26.23 -6.92 -20.32
C ARG A 519 25.16 -7.93 -20.71
N LYS A 520 25.32 -9.18 -20.23
CA LYS A 520 24.32 -10.24 -20.43
C LYS A 520 22.96 -9.80 -19.88
N TYR A 521 22.92 -9.33 -18.63
CA TYR A 521 21.66 -8.94 -17.98
C TYR A 521 21.01 -7.71 -18.60
N ILE A 522 21.78 -6.70 -19.03
CA ILE A 522 21.25 -5.53 -19.76
C ILE A 522 20.54 -5.99 -21.04
N LYS A 523 21.18 -6.87 -21.81
CA LYS A 523 20.61 -7.39 -23.06
C LYS A 523 19.33 -8.19 -22.81
N GLU A 524 19.32 -9.03 -21.78
CA GLU A 524 18.17 -9.88 -21.45
C GLU A 524 16.99 -9.10 -20.88
N SER A 525 17.24 -8.04 -20.10
CA SER A 525 16.20 -7.28 -19.41
C SER A 525 15.70 -6.04 -20.17
N LYS A 526 16.21 -5.80 -21.38
CA LYS A 526 15.89 -4.60 -22.18
C LYS A 526 14.41 -4.38 -22.43
N SER A 527 13.62 -5.45 -22.50
CA SER A 527 12.17 -5.41 -22.70
C SER A 527 11.43 -4.65 -21.60
N VAL A 528 11.89 -4.74 -20.34
CA VAL A 528 11.24 -4.11 -19.16
C VAL A 528 11.52 -2.62 -19.06
N LEU A 529 12.58 -2.11 -19.71
CA LEU A 529 12.94 -0.69 -19.68
C LEU A 529 12.02 0.12 -20.59
N PHE A 530 11.38 1.13 -20.01
CA PHE A 530 10.46 1.99 -20.75
C PHE A 530 10.51 3.44 -20.24
N GLU A 531 10.74 4.36 -21.17
CA GLU A 531 10.95 5.79 -20.90
C GLU A 531 9.76 6.66 -21.36
N GLY A 532 8.79 6.08 -22.08
CA GLY A 532 7.66 6.80 -22.67
C GLY A 532 6.42 6.88 -21.78
N ASP A 533 5.30 7.32 -22.36
CA ASP A 533 4.01 7.41 -21.68
C ASP A 533 3.40 6.01 -21.45
N GLY A 534 3.32 5.60 -20.19
CA GLY A 534 2.74 4.32 -19.76
C GLY A 534 1.24 4.18 -20.02
N TYR A 535 0.52 5.28 -20.30
CA TYR A 535 -0.92 5.25 -20.58
C TYR A 535 -1.25 5.03 -22.05
N SER A 536 -0.28 5.23 -22.94
CA SER A 536 -0.51 5.10 -24.36
C SER A 536 -0.96 3.67 -24.73
N GLU A 537 -1.95 3.58 -25.63
CA GLU A 537 -2.32 2.28 -26.23
C GLU A 537 -1.12 1.67 -26.99
N GLU A 538 -0.28 2.53 -27.56
CA GLU A 538 0.99 2.16 -28.18
C GLU A 538 1.90 1.38 -27.22
N TRP A 539 2.03 1.84 -25.96
CA TRP A 539 2.79 1.11 -24.95
C TRP A 539 2.16 -0.25 -24.63
N ALA A 540 0.84 -0.33 -24.52
CA ALA A 540 0.17 -1.60 -24.25
C ALA A 540 0.41 -2.64 -25.36
N GLU A 541 0.39 -2.21 -26.63
CA GLU A 541 0.72 -3.07 -27.76
C GLU A 541 2.21 -3.42 -27.81
N GLU A 542 3.09 -2.46 -27.53
CA GLU A 542 4.53 -2.65 -27.53
C GLU A 542 4.97 -3.59 -26.40
N ALA A 543 4.48 -3.39 -25.17
CA ALA A 543 4.73 -4.25 -24.03
C ALA A 543 4.38 -5.70 -24.33
N LYS A 544 3.24 -5.94 -25.00
CA LYS A 544 2.84 -7.27 -25.47
C LYS A 544 3.83 -7.85 -26.48
N LYS A 545 4.31 -7.07 -27.45
CA LYS A 545 5.35 -7.49 -28.41
C LYS A 545 6.68 -7.82 -27.70
N ARG A 546 6.99 -7.10 -26.62
CA ARG A 546 8.17 -7.30 -25.76
C ARG A 546 8.01 -8.46 -24.76
N GLY A 547 6.84 -9.08 -24.67
CA GLY A 547 6.57 -10.21 -23.76
C GLY A 547 6.23 -9.81 -22.32
N LEU A 548 5.96 -8.53 -22.06
CA LEU A 548 5.55 -8.08 -20.73
C LEU A 548 4.06 -8.36 -20.47
N PRO A 549 3.70 -8.96 -19.33
CA PRO A 549 2.30 -9.24 -19.00
C PRO A 549 1.54 -7.94 -18.70
N ASN A 550 0.27 -7.91 -19.10
CA ASN A 550 -0.69 -6.84 -18.77
C ASN A 550 -1.94 -7.46 -18.14
N VAL A 551 -1.83 -7.85 -16.87
CA VAL A 551 -2.93 -8.50 -16.14
C VAL A 551 -3.67 -7.44 -15.34
N LYS A 552 -4.82 -6.99 -15.84
CA LYS A 552 -5.54 -5.82 -15.31
C LYS A 552 -6.33 -6.13 -14.04
N ASP A 553 -6.86 -7.35 -13.92
CA ASP A 553 -7.70 -7.77 -12.80
C ASP A 553 -6.96 -8.58 -11.74
N THR A 554 -7.39 -8.42 -10.49
CA THR A 554 -6.86 -9.15 -9.33
C THR A 554 -7.07 -10.65 -9.46
N ALA A 555 -8.24 -11.10 -9.90
CA ALA A 555 -8.57 -12.53 -9.97
C ALA A 555 -7.52 -13.35 -10.75
N ARG A 556 -7.04 -12.82 -11.89
CA ARG A 556 -5.98 -13.46 -12.69
C ARG A 556 -4.58 -13.09 -12.25
N ALA A 557 -4.36 -11.89 -11.70
CA ALA A 557 -3.02 -11.47 -11.26
C ALA A 557 -2.49 -12.37 -10.14
N LEU A 558 -3.38 -12.85 -9.26
CA LEU A 558 -3.04 -13.69 -8.13
C LEU A 558 -2.48 -15.07 -8.52
N ASP A 559 -2.74 -15.56 -9.73
CA ASP A 559 -2.19 -16.82 -10.25
C ASP A 559 -0.66 -16.87 -10.19
N ALA A 560 0.00 -15.71 -10.26
CA ALA A 560 1.46 -15.64 -10.22
C ALA A 560 2.04 -16.07 -8.87
N TYR A 561 1.28 -16.04 -7.76
CA TYR A 561 1.75 -16.52 -6.46
C TYR A 561 1.84 -18.05 -6.37
N VAL A 562 0.92 -18.75 -7.03
CA VAL A 562 0.81 -20.22 -6.98
C VAL A 562 1.48 -20.91 -8.18
N ALA A 563 2.15 -20.14 -9.04
CA ALA A 563 2.99 -20.70 -10.09
C ALA A 563 4.15 -21.51 -9.48
N GLU A 564 4.49 -22.65 -10.09
CA GLU A 564 5.52 -23.57 -9.55
C GLU A 564 6.86 -22.89 -9.28
N ASP A 565 7.30 -21.99 -10.18
CA ASP A 565 8.58 -21.33 -10.05
C ASP A 565 8.57 -20.27 -8.93
N SER A 566 7.42 -19.64 -8.71
CA SER A 566 7.21 -18.74 -7.56
C SER A 566 7.33 -19.52 -6.25
N ILE A 567 6.59 -20.63 -6.12
CA ILE A 567 6.62 -21.49 -4.92
C ILE A 567 8.05 -21.96 -4.62
N LYS A 568 8.76 -22.49 -5.63
CA LYS A 568 10.16 -22.95 -5.48
C LYS A 568 11.06 -21.84 -4.95
N MET A 569 10.93 -20.61 -5.45
CA MET A 569 11.75 -19.48 -5.01
C MET A 569 11.46 -19.11 -3.55
N PHE A 570 10.18 -19.01 -3.15
CA PHE A 570 9.81 -18.73 -1.76
C PHE A 570 10.35 -19.80 -0.79
N GLU A 571 10.27 -21.08 -1.18
CA GLU A 571 10.78 -22.21 -0.38
C GLU A 571 12.32 -22.22 -0.29
N GLU A 572 13.00 -21.96 -1.41
CA GLU A 572 14.47 -21.92 -1.47
C GLU A 572 15.05 -20.87 -0.52
N PHE A 573 14.42 -19.70 -0.44
CA PHE A 573 14.80 -18.64 0.47
C PHE A 573 14.17 -18.77 1.87
N LYS A 574 13.33 -19.78 2.08
CA LYS A 574 12.60 -20.04 3.34
C LYS A 574 11.74 -18.86 3.80
N VAL A 575 11.26 -18.06 2.85
CA VAL A 575 10.36 -16.92 3.11
C VAL A 575 8.98 -17.44 3.46
N MET A 576 8.41 -18.27 2.57
CA MET A 576 7.15 -18.97 2.75
C MET A 576 7.23 -20.36 2.12
N ASN A 577 6.44 -21.31 2.62
CA ASN A 577 6.23 -22.61 2.01
C ASN A 577 5.01 -22.61 1.06
N ALA A 578 4.82 -23.70 0.31
CA ALA A 578 3.69 -23.83 -0.62
C ALA A 578 2.32 -23.60 0.06
N VAL A 579 2.11 -24.16 1.26
CA VAL A 579 0.85 -24.03 2.01
C VAL A 579 0.58 -22.58 2.40
N GLU A 580 1.61 -21.84 2.84
CA GLU A 580 1.50 -20.41 3.18
C GLU A 580 1.15 -19.55 1.96
N LEU A 581 1.68 -19.88 0.79
CA LEU A 581 1.37 -19.17 -0.46
C LEU A 581 -0.05 -19.46 -0.96
N GLU A 582 -0.44 -20.73 -0.99
CA GLU A 582 -1.79 -21.16 -1.37
C GLU A 582 -2.83 -20.53 -0.46
N ALA A 583 -2.59 -20.53 0.85
CA ALA A 583 -3.49 -19.91 1.83
C ALA A 583 -3.64 -18.39 1.63
N ARG A 584 -2.55 -17.67 1.32
CA ARG A 584 -2.62 -16.23 1.04
C ARG A 584 -3.35 -15.94 -0.25
N ASN A 585 -3.10 -16.74 -1.30
CA ASN A 585 -3.81 -16.66 -2.56
C ASN A 585 -5.32 -16.84 -2.34
N GLU A 586 -5.72 -17.86 -1.59
CA GLU A 586 -7.12 -18.13 -1.24
C GLU A 586 -7.76 -16.97 -0.46
N ILE A 587 -7.07 -16.44 0.57
CA ILE A 587 -7.56 -15.28 1.33
C ILE A 587 -7.77 -14.07 0.42
N GLN A 588 -6.86 -13.83 -0.52
CA GLN A 588 -6.96 -12.68 -1.42
C GLN A 588 -8.06 -12.85 -2.47
N LEU A 589 -8.24 -14.05 -3.01
CA LEU A 589 -9.36 -14.37 -3.90
C LEU A 589 -10.70 -14.20 -3.18
N GLU A 590 -10.84 -14.72 -1.97
CA GLU A 590 -12.06 -14.58 -1.18
C GLU A 590 -12.33 -13.11 -0.81
N ASN A 591 -11.31 -12.36 -0.39
CA ASN A 591 -11.44 -10.92 -0.14
C ASN A 591 -11.90 -10.16 -1.40
N TYR A 592 -11.37 -10.49 -2.57
CA TYR A 592 -11.79 -9.90 -3.84
C TYR A 592 -13.26 -10.21 -4.16
N ILE A 593 -13.67 -11.48 -4.03
CA ILE A 593 -15.05 -11.94 -4.23
C ILE A 593 -16.00 -11.20 -3.30
N LEU A 594 -15.68 -11.14 -2.00
CA LEU A 594 -16.52 -10.51 -0.99
C LEU A 594 -16.66 -9.01 -1.22
N LYS A 595 -15.57 -8.30 -1.56
CA LYS A 595 -15.62 -6.87 -1.90
C LYS A 595 -16.55 -6.62 -3.09
N LEU A 596 -16.40 -7.37 -4.19
CA LEU A 596 -17.29 -7.23 -5.36
C LEU A 596 -18.73 -7.65 -5.05
N GLN A 597 -18.93 -8.65 -4.20
CA GLN A 597 -20.26 -9.04 -3.76
C GLN A 597 -20.95 -7.94 -2.96
N ILE A 598 -20.24 -7.29 -2.04
CA ILE A 598 -20.74 -6.16 -1.25
C ILE A 598 -21.11 -4.99 -2.19
N GLU A 599 -20.23 -4.64 -3.13
CA GLU A 599 -20.52 -3.60 -4.12
C GLU A 599 -21.76 -3.93 -4.97
N ALA A 600 -21.90 -5.17 -5.45
CA ALA A 600 -23.07 -5.59 -6.22
C ALA A 600 -24.36 -5.53 -5.40
N ARG A 601 -24.31 -5.91 -4.11
CA ARG A 601 -25.47 -5.82 -3.21
C ARG A 601 -25.87 -4.37 -2.96
N LEU A 602 -24.90 -3.50 -2.67
CA LEU A 602 -25.13 -2.07 -2.46
C LEU A 602 -25.64 -1.38 -3.73
N MET A 603 -25.12 -1.76 -4.92
CA MET A 603 -25.66 -1.31 -6.21
C MET A 603 -27.15 -1.61 -6.31
N GLY A 604 -27.55 -2.85 -6.02
CA GLY A 604 -28.96 -3.24 -6.06
C GLY A 604 -29.80 -2.50 -5.02
N GLU A 605 -29.35 -2.46 -3.77
CA GLU A 605 -30.07 -1.84 -2.65
C GLU A 605 -30.27 -0.34 -2.87
N ILE A 606 -29.19 0.41 -3.14
CA ILE A 606 -29.24 1.87 -3.30
C ILE A 606 -30.01 2.24 -4.57
N ALA A 607 -29.78 1.52 -5.69
CA ALA A 607 -30.50 1.80 -6.92
C ALA A 607 -32.00 1.56 -6.79
N MET A 608 -32.41 0.44 -6.19
CA MET A 608 -33.83 0.06 -6.11
C MET A 608 -34.59 0.75 -4.98
N ASN A 609 -33.95 1.00 -3.83
CA ASN A 609 -34.65 1.49 -2.63
C ASN A 609 -34.50 3.01 -2.42
N MET A 610 -33.48 3.65 -3.00
CA MET A 610 -33.25 5.08 -2.83
C MET A 610 -33.45 5.86 -4.13
N ILE A 611 -32.74 5.46 -5.20
CA ILE A 611 -32.71 6.23 -6.45
C ILE A 611 -34.01 6.05 -7.24
N LEU A 612 -34.46 4.80 -7.40
CA LEU A 612 -35.63 4.47 -8.19
C LEU A 612 -36.92 5.15 -7.67
N PRO A 613 -37.23 5.15 -6.35
CA PRO A 613 -38.37 5.89 -5.83
C PRO A 613 -38.31 7.39 -6.14
N ALA A 614 -37.16 8.04 -5.92
CA ALA A 614 -36.99 9.46 -6.22
C ALA A 614 -37.19 9.77 -7.72
N ALA A 615 -36.69 8.90 -8.59
CA ALA A 615 -36.86 9.03 -10.04
C ALA A 615 -38.32 8.84 -10.49
N VAL A 616 -39.06 7.89 -9.90
CA VAL A 616 -40.49 7.63 -10.17
C VAL A 616 -41.37 8.78 -9.67
N ASP A 617 -41.08 9.31 -8.49
CA ASP A 617 -41.81 10.48 -7.95
C ASP A 617 -41.61 11.71 -8.85
N TYR A 618 -40.37 11.95 -9.30
CA TYR A 618 -40.06 13.00 -10.26
C TYR A 618 -40.76 12.78 -11.61
N GLN A 619 -40.71 11.56 -12.14
CA GLN A 619 -41.42 11.20 -13.38
C GLN A 619 -42.92 11.46 -13.25
N SER A 620 -43.53 11.14 -12.12
CA SER A 620 -44.96 11.35 -11.86
C SER A 620 -45.33 12.83 -11.89
N ARG A 621 -44.51 13.71 -11.31
CA ARG A 621 -44.71 15.17 -11.38
C ARG A 621 -44.57 15.70 -12.80
N LEU A 622 -43.60 15.20 -13.58
CA LEU A 622 -43.45 15.57 -14.99
C LEU A 622 -44.67 15.14 -15.81
N MET A 623 -45.19 13.93 -15.58
CA MET A 623 -46.39 13.43 -16.26
C MET A 623 -47.63 14.26 -15.94
N ASP A 624 -47.82 14.64 -14.67
CA ASP A 624 -48.92 15.51 -14.26
C ASP A 624 -48.83 16.90 -14.91
N ASN A 625 -47.62 17.48 -15.00
CA ASN A 625 -47.38 18.73 -15.71
C ASN A 625 -47.68 18.62 -17.21
N ALA A 626 -47.17 17.58 -17.88
CA ALA A 626 -47.40 17.33 -19.30
C ALA A 626 -48.89 17.16 -19.63
N SER A 627 -49.64 16.48 -18.74
CA SER A 627 -51.09 16.31 -18.86
C SER A 627 -51.84 17.64 -18.70
N LYS A 628 -51.45 18.46 -17.72
CA LYS A 628 -52.03 19.80 -17.50
C LYS A 628 -51.78 20.73 -18.69
N LEU A 629 -50.57 20.77 -19.24
CA LEU A 629 -50.26 21.55 -20.45
C LEU A 629 -51.10 21.09 -21.65
N ALA A 630 -51.18 19.77 -21.88
CA ALA A 630 -52.00 19.21 -22.95
C ALA A 630 -53.48 19.57 -22.80
N SER A 631 -54.02 19.54 -21.57
CA SER A 631 -55.42 19.92 -21.29
C SER A 631 -55.72 21.39 -21.60
N LEU A 632 -54.70 22.26 -21.60
CA LEU A 632 -54.79 23.67 -21.96
C LEU A 632 -54.46 23.93 -23.45
N GLY A 633 -54.17 22.89 -24.23
CA GLY A 633 -53.78 23.00 -25.64
C GLY A 633 -52.37 23.57 -25.86
N LEU A 634 -51.49 23.49 -24.86
CA LEU A 634 -50.10 23.97 -24.93
C LEU A 634 -49.15 22.84 -25.35
N ASP A 635 -48.03 23.20 -26.01
CA ASP A 635 -46.99 22.23 -26.38
C ASP A 635 -46.28 21.65 -25.15
N ASN A 636 -46.20 20.33 -25.08
CA ASN A 636 -45.54 19.58 -24.00
C ASN A 636 -44.38 18.69 -24.49
N SER A 637 -43.95 18.85 -25.76
CA SER A 637 -42.91 18.04 -26.40
C SER A 637 -41.61 17.97 -25.59
N HIS A 638 -41.18 19.10 -25.03
CA HIS A 638 -39.99 19.23 -24.21
C HIS A 638 -40.06 18.38 -22.93
N ILE A 639 -41.22 18.32 -22.26
CA ILE A 639 -41.42 17.52 -21.05
C ILE A 639 -41.47 16.03 -21.40
N MET A 640 -42.17 15.68 -22.47
CA MET A 640 -42.24 14.29 -22.95
C MET A 640 -40.85 13.74 -23.25
N ALA A 641 -39.95 14.53 -23.84
CA ALA A 641 -38.57 14.11 -24.06
C ALA A 641 -37.81 13.79 -22.77
N VAL A 642 -38.03 14.55 -21.68
CA VAL A 642 -37.43 14.25 -20.36
C VAL A 642 -38.05 12.99 -19.75
N ILE A 643 -39.39 12.86 -19.80
CA ILE A 643 -40.10 11.67 -19.29
C ILE A 643 -39.58 10.41 -19.99
N THR A 644 -39.40 10.43 -21.31
CA THR A 644 -38.88 9.28 -22.06
C THR A 644 -37.47 8.90 -21.61
N LYS A 645 -36.57 9.88 -21.38
CA LYS A 645 -35.22 9.63 -20.88
C LYS A 645 -35.22 9.03 -19.48
N VAL A 646 -35.95 9.66 -18.55
CA VAL A 646 -36.09 9.18 -17.17
C VAL A 646 -36.65 7.76 -17.14
N ASN A 647 -37.70 7.50 -17.92
CA ASN A 647 -38.28 6.16 -18.05
C ASN A 647 -37.27 5.12 -18.56
N GLY A 648 -36.48 5.50 -19.57
CA GLY A 648 -35.44 4.64 -20.12
C GLY A 648 -34.40 4.24 -19.07
N TYR A 649 -33.90 5.20 -18.29
CA TYR A 649 -32.93 4.91 -17.23
C TYR A 649 -33.52 4.10 -16.07
N ILE A 650 -34.76 4.40 -15.66
CA ILE A 650 -35.53 3.60 -14.67
C ILE A 650 -35.62 2.14 -15.14
N GLN A 651 -36.00 1.91 -16.39
CA GLN A 651 -36.10 0.57 -16.97
C GLN A 651 -34.74 -0.13 -16.99
N THR A 652 -33.68 0.56 -17.43
CA THR A 652 -32.31 0.01 -17.44
C THR A 652 -31.90 -0.42 -16.04
N ILE A 653 -32.08 0.43 -15.02
CA ILE A 653 -31.72 0.10 -13.63
C ILE A 653 -32.47 -1.15 -13.18
N GLN A 654 -33.80 -1.18 -13.31
CA GLN A 654 -34.61 -2.31 -12.86
C GLN A 654 -34.21 -3.62 -13.55
N THR A 655 -34.11 -3.61 -14.88
CA THR A 655 -33.77 -4.83 -15.64
C THR A 655 -32.36 -5.32 -15.33
N LYS A 656 -31.38 -4.41 -15.24
CA LYS A 656 -29.97 -4.78 -15.03
C LYS A 656 -29.68 -5.20 -13.60
N VAL A 657 -30.29 -4.55 -12.60
CA VAL A 657 -30.18 -4.97 -11.20
C VAL A 657 -30.79 -6.35 -10.97
N ASN A 658 -31.96 -6.63 -11.55
CA ASN A 658 -32.58 -7.96 -11.45
C ASN A 658 -31.69 -9.03 -12.10
N ALA A 659 -31.23 -8.80 -13.33
CA ALA A 659 -30.33 -9.73 -14.03
C ALA A 659 -29.01 -9.95 -13.28
N MET A 660 -28.42 -8.90 -12.70
CA MET A 660 -27.23 -8.99 -11.88
C MET A 660 -27.47 -9.84 -10.64
N ASN A 661 -28.61 -9.70 -9.97
CA ASN A 661 -28.95 -10.49 -8.78
C ASN A 661 -29.16 -11.96 -9.10
N ASP A 662 -29.85 -12.27 -10.20
CA ASP A 662 -30.05 -13.65 -10.67
C ASP A 662 -28.71 -14.31 -11.00
N GLU A 663 -27.87 -13.65 -11.81
CA GLU A 663 -26.57 -14.18 -12.20
C GLU A 663 -25.60 -14.28 -11.01
N ARG A 664 -25.66 -13.35 -10.05
CA ARG A 664 -24.89 -13.44 -8.80
C ARG A 664 -25.33 -14.63 -7.96
N GLY A 665 -26.63 -14.99 -7.99
CA GLY A 665 -27.15 -16.22 -7.39
C GLY A 665 -26.44 -17.46 -7.95
N GLU A 666 -26.29 -17.54 -9.28
CA GLU A 666 -25.56 -18.63 -9.94
C GLU A 666 -24.06 -18.62 -9.62
N VAL A 667 -23.40 -17.45 -9.72
CA VAL A 667 -21.95 -17.31 -9.48
C VAL A 667 -21.56 -17.71 -8.05
N ASN A 668 -22.44 -17.47 -7.08
CA ASN A 668 -22.23 -17.89 -5.69
C ASN A 668 -22.18 -19.40 -5.48
N HIS A 669 -22.69 -20.20 -6.43
CA HIS A 669 -22.66 -21.66 -6.36
C HIS A 669 -21.37 -22.27 -6.94
N ILE A 670 -20.45 -21.45 -7.47
CA ILE A 670 -19.14 -21.92 -7.90
C ILE A 670 -18.31 -22.26 -6.64
N GLU A 671 -17.87 -23.52 -6.55
CA GLU A 671 -17.15 -24.04 -5.38
C GLU A 671 -15.70 -23.56 -5.32
N GLU A 672 -15.02 -23.57 -6.47
CA GLU A 672 -13.62 -23.16 -6.55
C GLU A 672 -13.51 -21.61 -6.52
N SER A 673 -12.65 -21.10 -5.64
CA SER A 673 -12.52 -19.68 -5.33
C SER A 673 -11.97 -18.85 -6.50
N ARG A 674 -10.94 -19.32 -7.20
CA ARG A 674 -10.36 -18.71 -8.39
C ARG A 674 -11.39 -18.59 -9.53
N ASP A 675 -12.12 -19.66 -9.84
CA ASP A 675 -13.16 -19.65 -10.87
C ASP A 675 -14.31 -18.72 -10.47
N ARG A 676 -14.67 -18.71 -9.18
CA ARG A 676 -15.67 -17.77 -8.64
C ARG A 676 -15.18 -16.32 -8.73
N ALA A 677 -13.92 -16.04 -8.42
CA ALA A 677 -13.32 -14.70 -8.54
C ALA A 677 -13.33 -14.20 -10.00
N ILE A 678 -12.96 -15.05 -10.95
CA ILE A 678 -13.04 -14.75 -12.39
C ILE A 678 -14.49 -14.50 -12.80
N ALA A 679 -15.43 -15.32 -12.34
CA ALA A 679 -16.86 -15.12 -12.62
C ALA A 679 -17.38 -13.80 -12.05
N TYR A 680 -17.02 -13.41 -10.82
CA TYR A 680 -17.35 -12.09 -10.27
C TYR A 680 -16.74 -10.95 -11.09
N CYS A 681 -15.49 -11.11 -11.54
CA CYS A 681 -14.82 -10.12 -12.39
C CYS A 681 -15.57 -9.92 -13.73
N ASP A 682 -15.82 -11.00 -14.46
CA ASP A 682 -16.28 -10.91 -15.84
C ASP A 682 -17.82 -10.84 -15.94
N ARG A 683 -18.51 -11.71 -15.19
CA ARG A 683 -19.97 -11.89 -15.30
C ARG A 683 -20.76 -10.93 -14.42
N ILE A 684 -20.15 -10.41 -13.35
CA ILE A 684 -20.82 -9.46 -12.44
C ILE A 684 -20.32 -8.03 -12.67
N LYS A 685 -19.05 -7.76 -12.32
CA LYS A 685 -18.45 -6.41 -12.44
C LYS A 685 -18.43 -5.94 -13.89
N GLY A 686 -17.77 -6.70 -14.78
CA GLY A 686 -17.60 -6.32 -16.20
C GLY A 686 -18.89 -6.23 -17.01
N LYS A 687 -19.95 -6.92 -16.58
CA LYS A 687 -21.23 -6.99 -17.29
C LYS A 687 -22.27 -5.97 -16.80
N TYR A 688 -22.30 -5.65 -15.51
CA TYR A 688 -23.42 -4.89 -14.93
C TYR A 688 -23.04 -3.56 -14.29
N PHE A 689 -21.85 -3.43 -13.69
CA PHE A 689 -21.55 -2.29 -12.82
C PHE A 689 -21.63 -0.96 -13.56
N ASP A 690 -20.93 -0.85 -14.69
CA ASP A 690 -20.88 0.40 -15.46
C ASP A 690 -22.22 0.74 -16.08
N GLU A 691 -22.99 -0.24 -16.55
CA GLU A 691 -24.33 0.01 -17.13
C GLU A 691 -25.30 0.59 -16.10
N ILE A 692 -25.37 -0.02 -14.90
CA ILE A 692 -26.24 0.44 -13.82
C ILE A 692 -25.78 1.82 -13.34
N ARG A 693 -24.47 1.99 -13.11
CA ARG A 693 -23.90 3.27 -12.69
C ARG A 693 -24.20 4.37 -13.69
N ASN A 694 -23.97 4.14 -14.97
CA ASN A 694 -24.24 5.15 -16.01
C ASN A 694 -25.70 5.58 -16.03
N ALA A 695 -26.65 4.66 -15.86
CA ALA A 695 -28.07 5.02 -15.80
C ALA A 695 -28.39 5.87 -14.56
N VAL A 696 -27.84 5.51 -13.40
CA VAL A 696 -27.99 6.28 -12.15
C VAL A 696 -27.38 7.67 -12.25
N ASP A 697 -26.14 7.78 -12.72
CA ASP A 697 -25.42 9.05 -12.84
C ASP A 697 -26.12 10.00 -13.85
N LYS A 698 -26.80 9.45 -14.86
CA LYS A 698 -27.64 10.25 -15.77
C LYS A 698 -28.97 10.67 -15.14
N LEU A 699 -29.56 9.87 -14.25
CA LEU A 699 -30.71 10.31 -13.47
C LEU A 699 -30.35 11.43 -12.49
N GLU A 700 -29.16 11.41 -11.88
CA GLU A 700 -28.69 12.48 -10.98
C GLU A 700 -28.73 13.88 -11.63
N LEU A 701 -28.50 13.93 -12.95
CA LEU A 701 -28.52 15.15 -13.75
C LEU A 701 -29.93 15.62 -14.13
N LEU A 702 -30.91 14.72 -14.12
CA LEU A 702 -32.26 14.98 -14.61
C LEU A 702 -33.26 15.21 -13.48
N VAL A 703 -33.13 14.47 -12.38
CA VAL A 703 -33.97 14.57 -11.19
C VAL A 703 -33.64 15.87 -10.47
N ASP A 704 -34.67 16.53 -9.94
CA ASP A 704 -34.53 17.74 -9.15
C ASP A 704 -33.54 17.53 -7.97
N ASP A 705 -32.71 18.53 -7.70
CA ASP A 705 -31.68 18.46 -6.68
C ASP A 705 -32.26 18.26 -5.29
N GLU A 706 -33.44 18.83 -5.02
CA GLU A 706 -34.13 18.69 -3.72
C GLU A 706 -34.61 17.25 -3.46
N ASP A 707 -34.98 16.53 -4.52
CA ASP A 707 -35.48 15.16 -4.44
C ASP A 707 -34.37 14.10 -4.47
N TRP A 708 -33.17 14.47 -4.94
CA TRP A 708 -32.09 13.50 -5.09
C TRP A 708 -31.56 13.00 -3.73
N PRO A 709 -31.58 11.66 -3.49
CA PRO A 709 -31.43 11.11 -2.14
C PRO A 709 -29.98 11.03 -1.63
N LEU A 710 -29.00 11.00 -2.54
CA LEU A 710 -27.58 10.84 -2.20
C LEU A 710 -26.85 12.18 -2.23
N LEU A 711 -25.83 12.33 -1.39
CA LEU A 711 -24.89 13.45 -1.53
C LEU A 711 -24.18 13.41 -2.88
N LYS A 712 -24.15 14.54 -3.56
CA LYS A 712 -23.44 14.71 -4.84
C LYS A 712 -21.95 14.90 -4.59
N TYR A 713 -21.11 14.55 -5.56
CA TYR A 713 -19.66 14.71 -5.41
C TYR A 713 -19.25 16.16 -5.10
N ARG A 714 -19.91 17.14 -5.73
CA ARG A 714 -19.66 18.58 -5.45
C ARG A 714 -19.85 18.95 -3.98
N GLU A 715 -20.72 18.24 -3.26
CA GLU A 715 -21.03 18.51 -1.86
C GLU A 715 -19.95 17.89 -0.96
N MET A 716 -19.56 16.64 -1.24
CA MET A 716 -18.57 15.93 -0.43
C MET A 716 -17.15 16.47 -0.56
N LEU A 717 -16.78 16.92 -1.75
CA LEU A 717 -15.40 17.29 -2.07
C LEU A 717 -15.05 18.75 -1.73
N PHE A 718 -16.05 19.63 -1.76
CA PHE A 718 -15.85 21.07 -1.63
C PHE A 718 -16.49 21.70 -0.40
N LEU A 719 -17.54 21.11 0.20
CA LEU A 719 -18.13 21.65 1.42
C LEU A 719 -17.32 21.19 2.63
N ARG A 720 -16.97 22.13 3.51
CA ARG A 720 -16.12 21.90 4.69
C ARG A 720 -16.53 22.79 5.84
#